data_AF-A0AAD5UJ18-F1
#
_entry.id   AF-A0AAD5UJ18-F1
#
_cell.length_a   1.000
_cell.length_b   1.000
_cell.length_c   1.000
_cell.angle_alpha   90.00
_cell.angle_beta   90.00
_cell.angle_gamma   90.00
#
_symmetry.space_group_name_H-M   'P 1'
#
loop_
_entity.id
_entity.type
_entity.pdbx_description
1 polymer ?
#
loop_
_entity_poly.entity_id
_entity_poly.type
_entity_poly.pdbx_seq_one_letter_code
_entity_poly.pdbx_strand_id
1 'polypeptide(L)'
;MKVLALALVASLVAAQFGDPQYGQYGNCGNGLKCWPSFCCSQYGWCGSTPDFCGTGCQPLYGRCDGVPIPKPPTHTTKQTLPKSTTKAAVKKTTHPGPKPTSKPRPKPTSKPGPKPRPKPTSKPRPKPTSSKPAPRSTKPATKTSVKMTTTKIIPHTTSTPTPTFVPPTPGQMFSPYCDILMYPTIDIASIQQTIGLNHFTLAFIGSDAFGNPAWGNQVVLDKSNLYFIDQINAVRAAGGDVTIGFGGANIVELAVITSDPVQLATKYQLVIDLYQAKSIDFDIEGDVVTNAPANDVRSQAIKILKQNNPDLKVSATLPCTPFGLIASGIQVLTSAAKYGAHYDVLNCMAFDFGSYYAPQGMTQMASYAIQAAKAIYSQGQAAGLSNYKAGVTIMIGNDDVQGEVFSLANGAQLLQFAQQNPWLGLVSFWSLNRDNGNFGPLWASSGISQTQYEFSKMFNALNSGSVHLFENVFEPVTTRYQERPTRTTGIAAKVTTILDNLKKLHSSKKADHSTRDAKTKRMGADIYKEYASARQVIDECEEALGLRLKNIMFEGPQNILTSTINAQPGRFGINSAILCHSIALLRVLEQDFGFDIKKFATGSISLVDAIRLVRLRGEAMQKSVNNKATAMRALIVTGDYLDAIEELMPRLTRSLPGEVAEIANINSRTQIVLSGTEKGVEYAASVFHSKGYTGRSLPLPVSAPFHCSLMEPAAEIMGPALDAISFQEPKIEVISNVTAKPVLLN
;
A
#
# COMPACT_ATOMS: atom_id res chain seq x y z
N MET A 1 4.55 -4.74 14.13
CA MET A 1 4.43 -6.07 13.50
C MET A 1 4.75 -6.06 12.01
N LYS A 2 3.82 -5.75 11.11
CA LYS A 2 3.96 -6.05 9.67
C LYS A 2 5.01 -5.26 8.85
N VAL A 3 5.47 -4.10 9.31
CA VAL A 3 6.56 -3.35 8.64
C VAL A 3 7.84 -4.20 8.56
N LEU A 4 8.06 -5.06 9.55
CA LEU A 4 9.08 -6.10 9.51
C LEU A 4 8.48 -7.44 9.04
N ALA A 5 7.98 -7.45 7.81
CA ALA A 5 7.72 -8.67 7.03
C ALA A 5 8.19 -8.56 5.56
N LEU A 6 8.38 -7.34 5.03
CA LEU A 6 8.58 -7.09 3.60
C LEU A 6 9.98 -7.43 3.06
N ALA A 7 11.06 -7.24 3.84
CA ALA A 7 12.43 -7.37 3.29
C ALA A 7 12.92 -8.82 3.07
N LEU A 8 12.12 -9.84 3.42
CA LEU A 8 12.58 -11.24 3.46
C LEU A 8 11.60 -12.30 2.91
N VAL A 9 10.57 -11.85 2.21
CA VAL A 9 9.83 -12.69 1.24
C VAL A 9 10.25 -12.34 -0.21
N ALA A 10 11.06 -11.29 -0.40
CA ALA A 10 11.52 -10.74 -1.69
C ALA A 10 12.51 -11.62 -2.49
N SER A 11 12.40 -12.95 -2.39
CA SER A 11 13.16 -13.92 -3.19
C SER A 11 12.43 -15.25 -3.41
N LEU A 12 11.14 -15.37 -3.05
CA LEU A 12 10.33 -16.57 -3.28
C LEU A 12 8.87 -16.23 -3.66
N VAL A 13 8.28 -17.11 -4.49
CA VAL A 13 6.92 -17.04 -5.06
C VAL A 13 6.75 -15.99 -6.16
N ALA A 14 7.06 -16.39 -7.40
CA ALA A 14 6.61 -15.75 -8.64
C ALA A 14 5.30 -16.39 -9.15
N ALA A 15 4.73 -15.89 -10.26
CA ALA A 15 3.37 -16.21 -10.70
C ALA A 15 3.25 -16.88 -12.09
N GLN A 16 2.10 -17.53 -12.31
CA GLN A 16 1.52 -17.97 -13.60
C GLN A 16 0.00 -17.64 -13.55
N PHE A 17 -0.79 -17.48 -14.61
CA PHE A 17 -0.77 -18.06 -15.98
C PHE A 17 -1.29 -17.08 -17.06
N GLY A 18 -1.08 -17.44 -18.33
CA GLY A 18 -1.84 -16.94 -19.50
C GLY A 18 -2.94 -17.90 -19.99
N ASP A 19 -3.64 -17.55 -21.09
CA ASP A 19 -4.79 -18.30 -21.62
C ASP A 19 -4.39 -19.67 -22.25
N PRO A 20 -5.14 -20.78 -22.05
CA PRO A 20 -4.64 -22.12 -22.35
C PRO A 20 -4.79 -22.63 -23.80
N GLN A 21 -5.46 -21.92 -24.74
CA GLN A 21 -5.79 -22.51 -26.06
C GLN A 21 -4.83 -22.19 -27.21
N TYR A 22 -4.08 -21.08 -27.13
CA TYR A 22 -3.12 -20.67 -28.14
C TYR A 22 -1.71 -20.59 -27.54
N GLY A 23 -0.72 -21.04 -28.29
CA GLY A 23 0.66 -21.08 -27.81
C GLY A 23 1.24 -19.70 -27.56
N GLN A 24 1.63 -19.42 -26.31
CA GLN A 24 2.29 -18.17 -25.95
C GLN A 24 3.65 -18.11 -26.66
N TYR A 25 3.93 -16.99 -27.33
CA TYR A 25 5.08 -16.79 -28.24
C TYR A 25 5.05 -17.61 -29.54
N GLY A 26 3.89 -18.13 -29.97
CA GLY A 26 3.72 -18.73 -31.29
C GLY A 26 4.24 -20.16 -31.42
N ASN A 27 4.24 -20.92 -30.32
CA ASN A 27 4.50 -22.37 -30.32
C ASN A 27 3.20 -23.19 -30.53
N CYS A 28 3.34 -24.48 -30.84
CA CYS A 28 2.23 -25.38 -31.15
C CYS A 28 2.57 -26.86 -30.95
N GLY A 29 1.56 -27.71 -30.90
CA GLY A 29 1.68 -29.11 -30.49
C GLY A 29 1.37 -29.31 -29.00
N ASN A 30 1.41 -30.56 -28.52
CA ASN A 30 1.05 -30.93 -27.14
C ASN A 30 -0.32 -30.38 -26.66
N GLY A 31 -1.25 -30.16 -27.58
CA GLY A 31 -2.59 -29.61 -27.33
C GLY A 31 -2.75 -28.12 -27.67
N LEU A 32 -1.65 -27.37 -27.78
CA LEU A 32 -1.64 -25.96 -28.17
C LEU A 32 -1.78 -25.82 -29.70
N LYS A 33 -2.50 -24.78 -30.12
CA LYS A 33 -2.74 -24.47 -31.54
C LYS A 33 -2.14 -23.12 -31.94
N CYS A 34 -1.83 -23.00 -33.22
CA CYS A 34 -1.56 -21.75 -33.89
C CYS A 34 -2.85 -20.92 -34.04
N TRP A 35 -2.66 -19.60 -34.15
CA TRP A 35 -3.72 -18.66 -34.51
C TRP A 35 -4.26 -18.95 -35.93
N PRO A 36 -5.51 -18.54 -36.24
CA PRO A 36 -6.09 -18.67 -37.58
C PRO A 36 -5.16 -18.11 -38.68
N SER A 37 -5.17 -18.73 -39.85
CA SER A 37 -4.26 -18.44 -40.99
C SER A 37 -2.77 -18.76 -40.79
N PHE A 38 -2.34 -19.33 -39.66
CA PHE A 38 -0.97 -19.83 -39.44
C PHE A 38 -0.95 -21.37 -39.32
N CYS A 39 0.08 -22.03 -39.88
CA CYS A 39 0.31 -23.46 -39.68
C CYS A 39 1.44 -23.77 -38.69
N CYS A 40 1.27 -24.88 -37.99
CA CYS A 40 2.28 -25.46 -37.11
C CYS A 40 3.32 -26.23 -37.95
N SER A 41 4.58 -25.82 -37.86
CA SER A 41 5.71 -26.56 -38.43
C SER A 41 6.01 -27.84 -37.64
N GLN A 42 6.73 -28.78 -38.26
CA GLN A 42 7.23 -29.99 -37.61
C GLN A 42 8.12 -29.76 -36.37
N TYR A 43 8.59 -28.54 -36.14
CA TYR A 43 9.43 -28.14 -35.01
C TYR A 43 8.63 -27.52 -33.84
N GLY A 44 7.29 -27.47 -33.92
CA GLY A 44 6.44 -26.95 -32.85
C GLY A 44 6.29 -25.43 -32.83
N TRP A 45 6.47 -24.76 -33.98
CA TRP A 45 6.33 -23.29 -34.12
C TRP A 45 5.37 -22.90 -35.24
N CYS A 46 4.65 -21.80 -35.04
CA CYS A 46 3.62 -21.28 -35.93
C CYS A 46 4.17 -20.27 -36.94
N GLY A 47 3.77 -20.39 -38.20
CA GLY A 47 4.14 -19.45 -39.25
C GLY A 47 3.22 -19.53 -40.46
N SER A 48 3.35 -18.54 -41.35
CA SER A 48 2.55 -18.38 -42.57
C SER A 48 3.41 -18.29 -43.85
N THR A 49 4.75 -18.37 -43.73
CA THR A 49 5.67 -18.42 -44.88
C THR A 49 5.70 -19.83 -45.50
N PRO A 50 6.24 -20.01 -46.72
CA PRO A 50 6.35 -21.33 -47.36
C PRO A 50 7.08 -22.39 -46.53
N ASP A 51 7.98 -22.00 -45.62
CA ASP A 51 8.72 -22.91 -44.74
C ASP A 51 7.81 -23.60 -43.69
N PHE A 52 6.69 -22.96 -43.35
CA PHE A 52 5.66 -23.47 -42.44
C PHE A 52 4.45 -24.02 -43.19
N CYS A 53 4.09 -23.40 -44.32
CA CYS A 53 2.92 -23.76 -45.14
C CYS A 53 3.20 -24.74 -46.29
N GLY A 54 4.46 -25.12 -46.50
CA GLY A 54 4.88 -26.15 -47.46
C GLY A 54 4.71 -27.57 -46.92
N THR A 55 5.69 -28.42 -47.21
CA THR A 55 5.66 -29.86 -46.89
C THR A 55 5.67 -30.21 -45.40
N GLY A 56 5.94 -29.25 -44.50
CA GLY A 56 6.05 -29.45 -43.05
C GLY A 56 4.81 -29.07 -42.22
N CYS A 57 3.70 -28.66 -42.85
CA CYS A 57 2.50 -28.17 -42.15
C CYS A 57 1.73 -29.28 -41.43
N GLN A 58 1.47 -29.12 -40.12
CA GLN A 58 0.68 -30.04 -39.30
C GLN A 58 -0.78 -29.58 -39.12
N PRO A 59 -1.76 -30.15 -39.86
CA PRO A 59 -3.14 -29.64 -39.91
C PRO A 59 -3.97 -29.84 -38.63
N LEU A 60 -3.48 -30.61 -37.65
CA LEU A 60 -4.11 -30.75 -36.33
C LEU A 60 -3.89 -29.53 -35.42
N TYR A 61 -2.83 -28.75 -35.69
CA TYR A 61 -2.37 -27.66 -34.82
C TYR A 61 -2.31 -26.29 -35.52
N GLY A 62 -2.61 -26.19 -36.82
CA GLY A 62 -2.73 -24.94 -37.57
C GLY A 62 -3.22 -25.17 -39.01
N ARG A 63 -3.35 -24.12 -39.81
CA ARG A 63 -3.78 -24.19 -41.23
C ARG A 63 -3.37 -22.98 -42.05
N CYS A 64 -3.16 -23.18 -43.35
CA CYS A 64 -2.75 -22.15 -44.31
C CYS A 64 -3.92 -21.74 -45.20
N ASP A 65 -4.73 -20.80 -44.72
CA ASP A 65 -5.92 -20.32 -45.42
C ASP A 65 -5.52 -19.41 -46.60
N GLY A 66 -5.20 -20.01 -47.76
CA GLY A 66 -4.91 -19.29 -49.01
C GLY A 66 -3.89 -19.95 -49.97
N VAL A 67 -3.18 -21.00 -49.56
CA VAL A 67 -2.13 -21.64 -50.39
C VAL A 67 -2.60 -23.03 -50.89
N PRO A 68 -2.53 -23.34 -52.19
CA PRO A 68 -2.90 -24.67 -52.72
C PRO A 68 -1.95 -25.76 -52.22
N ILE A 69 -2.48 -26.76 -51.49
CA ILE A 69 -1.71 -27.88 -50.95
C ILE A 69 -1.37 -28.88 -52.08
N PRO A 70 -0.08 -29.20 -52.35
CA PRO A 70 0.29 -30.25 -53.30
C PRO A 70 -0.16 -31.63 -52.82
N LYS A 71 -0.60 -32.50 -53.73
CA LYS A 71 -0.99 -33.88 -53.38
C LYS A 71 0.22 -34.69 -52.86
N PRO A 72 0.04 -35.60 -51.88
CA PRO A 72 1.14 -36.39 -51.34
C PRO A 72 1.69 -37.40 -52.38
N PRO A 73 3.01 -37.59 -52.48
CA PRO A 73 3.58 -38.70 -53.23
C PRO A 73 3.33 -40.02 -52.48
N THR A 74 2.64 -40.96 -53.12
CA THR A 74 2.41 -42.31 -52.59
C THR A 74 3.67 -43.17 -52.74
N HIS A 75 4.32 -43.54 -51.64
CA HIS A 75 5.37 -44.56 -51.66
C HIS A 75 5.13 -45.73 -50.70
N THR A 76 5.16 -46.90 -51.31
CA THR A 76 4.74 -48.21 -50.81
C THR A 76 5.68 -48.78 -49.75
N THR A 77 5.13 -49.54 -48.81
CA THR A 77 5.89 -50.39 -47.90
C THR A 77 6.75 -51.41 -48.65
N LYS A 78 8.04 -51.53 -48.31
CA LYS A 78 8.82 -52.76 -48.48
C LYS A 78 9.68 -53.04 -47.26
N GLN A 79 9.62 -54.28 -46.79
CA GLN A 79 10.48 -54.80 -45.74
C GLN A 79 11.83 -55.23 -46.31
N THR A 80 12.91 -55.02 -45.56
CA THR A 80 14.14 -55.83 -45.67
C THR A 80 14.91 -55.81 -44.36
N LEU A 81 15.10 -56.98 -43.72
CA LEU A 81 16.20 -57.19 -42.77
C LEU A 81 17.50 -57.40 -43.56
N PRO A 82 18.67 -57.10 -42.98
CA PRO A 82 19.55 -58.23 -42.66
C PRO A 82 20.46 -58.10 -41.42
N LYS A 83 20.46 -59.18 -40.63
CA LYS A 83 21.63 -59.92 -40.09
C LYS A 83 22.66 -59.27 -39.13
N SER A 84 22.99 -60.06 -38.12
CA SER A 84 24.13 -59.94 -37.20
C SER A 84 25.46 -60.38 -37.84
N THR A 85 26.58 -59.82 -37.37
CA THR A 85 27.88 -60.50 -37.29
C THR A 85 28.71 -60.01 -36.11
N THR A 86 29.36 -60.94 -35.40
CA THR A 86 30.28 -60.71 -34.26
C THR A 86 31.75 -60.73 -34.68
N LYS A 87 32.64 -59.99 -33.99
CA LYS A 87 33.98 -60.45 -33.50
C LYS A 87 34.67 -59.40 -32.61
N ALA A 88 35.77 -59.78 -31.94
CA ALA A 88 36.42 -58.98 -30.89
C ALA A 88 37.96 -59.20 -30.78
N ALA A 89 38.67 -58.20 -30.25
CA ALA A 89 40.01 -58.22 -29.64
C ALA A 89 40.18 -56.91 -28.82
N VAL A 90 40.76 -56.75 -27.61
CA VAL A 90 41.66 -57.51 -26.69
C VAL A 90 43.14 -57.08 -26.69
N LYS A 91 43.48 -56.14 -25.79
CA LYS A 91 44.68 -56.00 -24.91
C LYS A 91 44.44 -54.76 -23.99
N LYS A 92 44.61 -54.79 -22.66
CA LYS A 92 45.82 -54.83 -21.79
C LYS A 92 46.68 -53.54 -21.89
N THR A 93 47.19 -52.92 -20.81
CA THR A 93 47.46 -53.41 -19.42
C THR A 93 47.65 -52.29 -18.35
N THR A 94 47.46 -52.63 -17.05
CA THR A 94 48.10 -52.09 -15.79
C THR A 94 48.14 -50.56 -15.49
N HIS A 95 47.79 -50.08 -14.28
CA HIS A 95 48.60 -50.22 -13.03
C HIS A 95 47.74 -50.07 -11.72
N PRO A 96 48.29 -50.07 -10.48
CA PRO A 96 47.58 -50.55 -9.27
C PRO A 96 47.07 -49.45 -8.30
N GLY A 97 46.28 -49.87 -7.31
CA GLY A 97 45.87 -49.05 -6.15
C GLY A 97 46.41 -49.57 -4.80
N PRO A 98 46.05 -48.93 -3.67
CA PRO A 98 46.49 -49.31 -2.31
C PRO A 98 45.46 -50.17 -1.53
N LYS A 99 45.92 -50.79 -0.43
CA LYS A 99 45.11 -51.60 0.52
C LYS A 99 45.69 -51.48 1.97
N PRO A 100 45.16 -52.10 3.06
CA PRO A 100 44.60 -51.30 4.17
C PRO A 100 45.02 -51.70 5.60
N THR A 101 44.74 -50.82 6.58
CA THR A 101 44.80 -51.07 8.05
C THR A 101 43.91 -50.07 8.81
N SER A 102 43.34 -50.29 10.00
CA SER A 102 42.79 -51.50 10.66
C SER A 102 42.00 -51.09 11.94
N LYS A 103 41.12 -51.97 12.46
CA LYS A 103 40.27 -51.81 13.68
C LYS A 103 41.11 -51.98 15.00
N PRO A 104 40.63 -51.80 16.27
CA PRO A 104 39.23 -51.90 16.77
C PRO A 104 38.78 -50.95 17.94
N ARG A 105 37.68 -51.33 18.62
CA ARG A 105 36.88 -50.65 19.68
C ARG A 105 36.77 -51.57 20.93
N PRO A 106 36.66 -51.09 22.18
CA PRO A 106 35.37 -51.04 22.95
C PRO A 106 35.19 -49.72 23.77
N LYS A 107 34.03 -49.23 24.26
CA LYS A 107 32.80 -49.74 24.96
C LYS A 107 32.92 -49.66 26.54
N PRO A 108 31.84 -49.79 27.37
CA PRO A 108 31.24 -48.60 28.03
C PRO A 108 30.93 -48.68 29.55
N THR A 109 30.60 -47.52 30.15
CA THR A 109 29.97 -47.29 31.49
C THR A 109 29.22 -45.93 31.45
N SER A 110 28.32 -45.50 32.37
CA SER A 110 27.43 -46.15 33.38
C SER A 110 26.37 -45.13 33.90
N LYS A 111 25.39 -45.55 34.71
CA LYS A 111 24.54 -44.70 35.59
C LYS A 111 24.55 -45.29 37.02
N PRO A 112 24.35 -44.46 38.07
CA PRO A 112 23.12 -44.57 38.86
C PRO A 112 22.53 -43.19 39.27
N GLY A 113 21.51 -43.17 40.15
CA GLY A 113 20.71 -41.97 40.48
C GLY A 113 20.66 -41.56 41.96
N PRO A 114 19.48 -41.36 42.58
CA PRO A 114 19.14 -40.01 43.10
C PRO A 114 18.60 -39.94 44.55
N LYS A 115 18.36 -38.71 45.06
CA LYS A 115 17.58 -38.21 46.26
C LYS A 115 18.43 -37.26 47.13
N PRO A 116 17.87 -36.53 48.14
CA PRO A 116 16.46 -36.33 48.53
C PRO A 116 16.01 -34.85 48.59
N ARG A 117 14.75 -34.63 49.02
CA ARG A 117 14.10 -33.34 49.34
C ARG A 117 13.78 -33.26 50.85
N PRO A 118 13.79 -32.07 51.48
CA PRO A 118 13.02 -31.86 52.71
C PRO A 118 12.00 -30.70 52.67
N LYS A 119 10.96 -30.86 53.51
CA LYS A 119 9.91 -29.96 54.04
C LYS A 119 9.24 -30.75 55.19
N PRO A 120 8.42 -30.20 56.12
CA PRO A 120 7.95 -28.82 56.31
C PRO A 120 8.00 -28.34 57.78
N THR A 121 7.43 -27.15 58.08
CA THR A 121 6.88 -26.73 59.40
C THR A 121 5.63 -25.85 59.19
N SER A 122 4.87 -25.52 60.25
CA SER A 122 3.46 -25.05 60.11
C SER A 122 2.87 -24.26 61.31
N LYS A 123 1.76 -23.53 61.06
CA LYS A 123 0.78 -22.91 62.01
C LYS A 123 1.28 -21.65 62.76
N PRO A 124 0.39 -20.83 63.41
CA PRO A 124 -1.08 -20.96 63.58
C PRO A 124 -1.92 -19.79 62.97
N ARG A 125 -3.20 -19.67 63.38
CA ARG A 125 -4.24 -18.74 62.87
C ARG A 125 -5.28 -18.42 63.97
N PRO A 126 -5.89 -17.21 64.00
CA PRO A 126 -7.20 -17.00 64.65
C PRO A 126 -8.34 -16.64 63.66
N LYS A 127 -9.59 -16.65 64.15
CA LYS A 127 -10.83 -16.30 63.44
C LYS A 127 -11.77 -15.49 64.36
N PRO A 128 -12.48 -14.50 63.83
CA PRO A 128 -13.92 -14.29 64.11
C PRO A 128 -14.74 -14.20 62.80
N THR A 129 -16.07 -14.26 62.73
CA THR A 129 -17.08 -14.98 63.54
C THR A 129 -18.12 -15.57 62.54
N SER A 130 -19.36 -15.05 62.49
CA SER A 130 -20.46 -15.38 61.53
C SER A 130 -21.81 -14.75 61.93
N SER A 131 -22.68 -14.41 60.98
CA SER A 131 -24.14 -14.34 61.19
C SER A 131 -24.91 -14.53 59.86
N LYS A 132 -26.15 -15.06 59.95
CA LYS A 132 -27.05 -15.38 58.82
C LYS A 132 -28.51 -15.21 59.30
N PRO A 133 -29.45 -14.83 58.42
CA PRO A 133 -30.77 -15.47 58.46
C PRO A 133 -31.41 -15.74 57.07
N ALA A 134 -32.56 -16.41 57.08
CA ALA A 134 -33.49 -16.76 55.97
C ALA A 134 -34.79 -17.33 56.60
N PRO A 135 -35.84 -17.78 55.88
CA PRO A 135 -36.51 -17.32 54.64
C PRO A 135 -38.06 -17.17 54.78
N ARG A 136 -38.77 -16.56 53.81
CA ARG A 136 -40.23 -16.69 53.46
C ARG A 136 -40.58 -15.66 52.34
N SER A 137 -41.70 -15.67 51.58
CA SER A 137 -42.76 -16.65 51.18
C SER A 137 -43.49 -16.14 49.90
N THR A 138 -44.57 -16.78 49.42
CA THR A 138 -45.02 -16.72 48.00
C THR A 138 -46.47 -16.24 47.72
N LYS A 139 -46.66 -15.61 46.53
CA LYS A 139 -47.89 -15.64 45.68
C LYS A 139 -49.18 -14.97 46.25
N PRO A 140 -50.32 -14.87 45.51
CA PRO A 140 -50.65 -15.22 44.10
C PRO A 140 -50.23 -14.09 43.11
N ALA A 141 -50.70 -13.91 41.86
CA ALA A 141 -51.66 -14.58 40.95
C ALA A 141 -51.04 -14.59 39.51
N THR A 142 -51.68 -14.75 38.32
CA THR A 142 -53.06 -15.02 37.82
C THR A 142 -52.93 -15.81 36.48
N LYS A 143 -54.00 -15.99 35.67
CA LYS A 143 -53.95 -16.50 34.27
C LYS A 143 -55.10 -15.96 33.41
N THR A 144 -54.86 -15.77 32.10
CA THR A 144 -55.89 -15.73 31.04
C THR A 144 -55.37 -16.49 29.81
N SER A 145 -56.24 -17.10 29.00
CA SER A 145 -55.87 -18.07 27.95
C SER A 145 -56.51 -17.77 26.59
N VAL A 146 -55.80 -18.04 25.49
CA VAL A 146 -56.35 -18.15 24.12
C VAL A 146 -55.84 -19.43 23.46
N LYS A 147 -56.65 -20.03 22.57
CA LYS A 147 -56.40 -21.33 21.92
C LYS A 147 -55.39 -21.23 20.76
N MET A 148 -54.75 -22.36 20.44
CA MET A 148 -54.16 -22.60 19.12
C MET A 148 -55.24 -22.94 18.10
N THR A 149 -55.11 -22.42 16.87
CA THR A 149 -55.88 -22.82 15.70
C THR A 149 -54.94 -22.91 14.49
N THR A 150 -54.92 -24.04 13.79
CA THR A 150 -54.07 -24.26 12.61
C THR A 150 -54.72 -23.74 11.34
N THR A 151 -54.05 -22.86 10.60
CA THR A 151 -54.49 -22.37 9.27
C THR A 151 -53.33 -22.40 8.27
N LYS A 152 -53.67 -22.60 6.98
CA LYS A 152 -52.75 -22.80 5.84
C LYS A 152 -51.57 -21.82 5.77
N ILE A 153 -50.43 -22.35 5.30
CA ILE A 153 -49.34 -21.56 4.73
C ILE A 153 -49.83 -20.89 3.43
N ILE A 154 -49.62 -19.57 3.33
CA ILE A 154 -49.70 -18.79 2.09
C ILE A 154 -48.38 -17.99 2.00
N PRO A 155 -47.64 -18.01 0.88
CA PRO A 155 -46.38 -17.30 0.76
C PRO A 155 -46.61 -15.79 0.59
N HIS A 156 -46.52 -15.03 1.68
CA HIS A 156 -46.46 -13.57 1.61
C HIS A 156 -45.06 -13.13 1.19
N THR A 157 -44.96 -12.52 0.01
CA THR A 157 -43.77 -11.81 -0.46
C THR A 157 -43.56 -10.55 0.36
N THR A 158 -42.64 -10.58 1.33
CA THR A 158 -42.19 -9.36 2.03
C THR A 158 -41.38 -8.49 1.09
N SER A 159 -41.97 -7.40 0.62
CA SER A 159 -41.28 -6.36 -0.14
C SER A 159 -40.20 -5.71 0.72
N THR A 160 -38.95 -5.70 0.25
CA THR A 160 -37.87 -4.87 0.82
C THR A 160 -38.32 -3.40 0.82
N PRO A 161 -38.17 -2.65 1.92
CA PRO A 161 -38.54 -1.24 1.93
C PRO A 161 -37.61 -0.44 1.01
N THR A 162 -38.20 0.26 0.04
CA THR A 162 -37.51 1.22 -0.82
C THR A 162 -36.84 2.30 0.06
N PRO A 163 -35.58 2.69 -0.18
CA PRO A 163 -34.93 3.76 0.58
C PRO A 163 -35.68 5.08 0.41
N THR A 164 -36.20 5.63 1.51
CA THR A 164 -36.92 6.91 1.50
C THR A 164 -35.98 8.08 1.25
N PHE A 165 -36.34 8.93 0.29
CA PHE A 165 -35.65 10.17 -0.05
C PHE A 165 -35.59 11.13 1.14
N VAL A 166 -34.40 11.68 1.41
CA VAL A 166 -34.18 12.84 2.27
C VAL A 166 -33.53 13.91 1.39
N PRO A 167 -34.14 15.09 1.20
CA PRO A 167 -33.53 16.15 0.41
C PRO A 167 -32.26 16.70 1.11
N PRO A 168 -31.24 17.15 0.35
CA PRO A 168 -30.05 17.78 0.92
C PRO A 168 -30.41 18.95 1.84
N THR A 169 -29.77 19.00 3.01
CA THR A 169 -30.09 20.00 4.04
C THR A 169 -29.25 21.26 3.84
N PRO A 170 -29.81 22.48 4.01
CA PRO A 170 -29.05 23.72 3.87
C PRO A 170 -27.77 23.77 4.71
N GLY A 171 -26.68 24.21 4.09
CA GLY A 171 -25.35 24.30 4.73
C GLY A 171 -24.47 23.06 4.58
N GLN A 172 -24.59 22.35 3.45
CA GLN A 172 -23.60 21.38 2.96
C GLN A 172 -23.02 21.85 1.63
N MET A 173 -21.75 21.52 1.35
CA MET A 173 -21.01 21.95 0.16
C MET A 173 -20.06 20.84 -0.31
N PHE A 174 -19.84 20.76 -1.62
CA PHE A 174 -18.70 20.09 -2.23
C PHE A 174 -17.80 21.11 -2.93
N SER A 175 -16.54 21.20 -2.51
CA SER A 175 -15.52 22.10 -3.10
C SER A 175 -14.16 21.38 -3.14
N PRO A 176 -13.74 20.79 -4.28
CA PRO A 176 -12.49 20.08 -4.41
C PRO A 176 -11.30 21.03 -4.49
N TYR A 177 -10.11 20.57 -4.06
CA TYR A 177 -8.87 21.32 -4.22
C TYR A 177 -8.45 21.37 -5.68
N CYS A 178 -7.91 22.50 -6.12
CA CYS A 178 -7.39 22.74 -7.46
C CYS A 178 -5.98 23.30 -7.33
N ASP A 179 -4.97 22.53 -7.73
CA ASP A 179 -3.63 23.08 -7.93
C ASP A 179 -3.67 23.92 -9.21
N ILE A 180 -3.63 25.24 -9.06
CA ILE A 180 -3.72 26.18 -10.18
C ILE A 180 -2.35 26.47 -10.81
N LEU A 181 -1.25 26.08 -10.16
CA LEU A 181 0.12 26.31 -10.63
C LEU A 181 0.66 25.12 -11.45
N MET A 182 0.14 23.93 -11.22
CA MET A 182 0.42 22.74 -12.01
C MET A 182 0.18 22.98 -13.51
N TYR A 183 1.13 22.59 -14.36
CA TYR A 183 0.94 22.60 -15.82
C TYR A 183 0.41 21.25 -16.34
N PRO A 184 -0.59 21.24 -17.25
CA PRO A 184 -1.34 22.39 -17.75
C PRO A 184 -2.28 22.96 -16.68
N THR A 185 -2.32 24.30 -16.59
CA THR A 185 -3.18 25.03 -15.65
C THR A 185 -4.64 24.69 -15.88
N ILE A 186 -5.37 24.44 -14.78
CA ILE A 186 -6.75 23.93 -14.83
C ILE A 186 -7.77 25.02 -15.16
N ASP A 187 -8.66 24.73 -16.12
CA ASP A 187 -9.74 25.63 -16.58
C ASP A 187 -11.03 25.37 -15.79
N ILE A 188 -11.14 25.94 -14.60
CA ILE A 188 -12.30 25.76 -13.72
C ILE A 188 -13.60 26.36 -14.30
N ALA A 189 -13.50 27.40 -15.12
CA ALA A 189 -14.63 28.01 -15.80
C ALA A 189 -15.24 27.06 -16.86
N SER A 190 -14.40 26.44 -17.70
CA SER A 190 -14.83 25.40 -18.64
C SER A 190 -15.38 24.16 -17.92
N ILE A 191 -14.78 23.77 -16.79
CA ILE A 191 -15.28 22.67 -15.96
C ILE A 191 -16.69 23.00 -15.41
N GLN A 192 -16.90 24.18 -14.83
CA GLN A 192 -18.23 24.59 -14.36
C GLN A 192 -19.26 24.59 -15.50
N GLN A 193 -18.93 25.14 -16.67
CA GLN A 193 -19.83 25.13 -17.84
C GLN A 193 -20.16 23.70 -18.31
N THR A 194 -19.22 22.76 -18.17
CA THR A 194 -19.35 21.39 -18.66
C THR A 194 -20.03 20.43 -17.67
N ILE A 195 -19.87 20.61 -16.35
CA ILE A 195 -20.38 19.68 -15.32
C ILE A 195 -21.20 20.34 -14.19
N GLY A 196 -21.40 21.66 -14.23
CA GLY A 196 -22.15 22.41 -13.22
C GLY A 196 -21.48 22.54 -11.85
N LEU A 197 -20.15 22.34 -11.77
CA LEU A 197 -19.40 22.44 -10.51
C LEU A 197 -19.20 23.91 -10.13
N ASN A 198 -19.89 24.38 -9.10
CA ASN A 198 -19.96 25.81 -8.74
C ASN A 198 -18.96 26.25 -7.65
N HIS A 199 -18.23 25.34 -7.01
CA HIS A 199 -17.32 25.64 -5.91
C HIS A 199 -15.98 24.93 -6.09
N PHE A 200 -14.89 25.67 -5.83
CA PHE A 200 -13.51 25.23 -6.00
C PHE A 200 -12.65 25.77 -4.85
N THR A 201 -11.72 24.97 -4.33
CA THR A 201 -10.73 25.40 -3.33
C THR A 201 -9.38 25.55 -4.02
N LEU A 202 -8.87 26.78 -4.14
CA LEU A 202 -7.67 27.07 -4.93
C LEU A 202 -6.41 26.93 -4.06
N ALA A 203 -5.45 26.13 -4.54
CA ALA A 203 -4.26 25.72 -3.81
C ALA A 203 -2.98 26.27 -4.47
N PHE A 204 -2.04 26.89 -3.74
CA PHE A 204 -2.09 27.40 -2.36
C PHE A 204 -1.31 28.73 -2.24
N ILE A 205 -1.75 29.62 -1.35
CA ILE A 205 -0.99 30.81 -0.94
C ILE A 205 -0.01 30.47 0.18
N GLY A 206 1.22 30.97 0.05
CA GLY A 206 2.23 31.03 1.10
C GLY A 206 2.99 32.35 1.09
N SER A 207 4.19 32.35 1.64
CA SER A 207 5.13 33.48 1.61
C SER A 207 6.02 33.48 0.36
N ASP A 208 6.26 34.63 -0.26
CA ASP A 208 7.45 34.83 -1.11
C ASP A 208 8.74 34.88 -0.26
N ALA A 209 9.89 35.11 -0.90
CA ALA A 209 11.20 35.24 -0.23
C ALA A 209 11.35 36.52 0.64
N PHE A 210 10.40 37.45 0.60
CA PHE A 210 10.41 38.73 1.32
C PHE A 210 9.37 38.80 2.45
N GLY A 211 8.47 37.81 2.53
CA GLY A 211 7.45 37.69 3.57
C GLY A 211 6.02 38.02 3.12
N ASN A 212 5.77 38.24 1.83
CA ASN A 212 4.47 38.65 1.28
C ASN A 212 3.64 37.44 0.82
N PRO A 213 2.30 37.54 0.75
CA PRO A 213 1.46 36.52 0.11
C PRO A 213 1.84 36.29 -1.37
N ALA A 214 2.05 35.03 -1.73
CA ALA A 214 2.30 34.58 -3.10
C ALA A 214 1.77 33.16 -3.31
N TRP A 215 1.25 32.85 -4.51
CA TRP A 215 0.89 31.46 -4.84
C TRP A 215 2.15 30.60 -4.97
N GLY A 216 2.16 29.43 -4.35
CA GLY A 216 3.27 28.46 -4.46
C GLY A 216 4.62 29.01 -3.98
N ASN A 217 4.62 30.00 -3.07
CA ASN A 217 5.79 30.78 -2.65
C ASN A 217 6.51 31.55 -3.78
N GLN A 218 5.93 31.65 -4.99
CA GLN A 218 6.61 32.17 -6.19
C GLN A 218 5.82 33.25 -6.94
N VAL A 219 4.51 33.07 -7.15
CA VAL A 219 3.70 34.04 -7.92
C VAL A 219 3.18 35.12 -6.98
N VAL A 220 3.95 36.20 -6.84
CA VAL A 220 3.62 37.39 -6.05
C VAL A 220 2.35 38.05 -6.58
N LEU A 221 1.52 38.57 -5.66
CA LEU A 221 0.22 39.16 -6.00
C LEU A 221 0.36 40.58 -6.58
N ASP A 222 0.45 40.69 -7.91
CA ASP A 222 0.37 41.95 -8.65
C ASP A 222 -1.09 42.42 -8.77
N LYS A 223 -1.40 43.62 -8.24
CA LYS A 223 -2.74 44.21 -8.31
C LYS A 223 -3.19 44.59 -9.73
N SER A 224 -2.25 44.74 -10.66
CA SER A 224 -2.52 45.07 -12.06
C SER A 224 -2.72 43.84 -12.95
N ASN A 225 -2.27 42.67 -12.50
CA ASN A 225 -2.34 41.40 -13.21
C ASN A 225 -2.46 40.22 -12.22
N LEU A 226 -3.61 40.14 -11.54
CA LEU A 226 -3.85 39.11 -10.52
C LEU A 226 -3.91 37.72 -11.15
N TYR A 227 -2.98 36.84 -10.77
CA TYR A 227 -2.92 35.48 -11.28
C TYR A 227 -4.26 34.75 -11.12
N PHE A 228 -4.71 34.07 -12.18
CA PHE A 228 -5.94 33.27 -12.21
C PHE A 228 -7.27 34.04 -12.01
N ILE A 229 -7.26 35.38 -12.00
CA ILE A 229 -8.46 36.18 -11.71
C ILE A 229 -9.58 36.03 -12.74
N ASP A 230 -9.27 35.85 -14.03
CA ASP A 230 -10.27 35.72 -15.10
C ASP A 230 -11.09 34.43 -14.94
N GLN A 231 -10.45 33.34 -14.52
CA GLN A 231 -11.10 32.06 -14.19
C GLN A 231 -12.06 32.21 -13.02
N ILE A 232 -11.64 32.92 -11.96
CA ILE A 232 -12.47 33.21 -10.78
C ILE A 232 -13.66 34.11 -11.14
N ASN A 233 -13.44 35.14 -11.97
CA ASN A 233 -14.49 36.04 -12.43
C ASN A 233 -15.51 35.34 -13.34
N ALA A 234 -15.04 34.48 -14.25
CA ALA A 234 -15.92 33.65 -15.08
C ALA A 234 -16.77 32.70 -14.23
N VAL A 235 -16.18 32.07 -13.20
CA VAL A 235 -16.93 31.18 -12.29
C VAL A 235 -18.01 31.93 -11.50
N ARG A 236 -17.71 33.14 -11.04
CA ARG A 236 -18.66 34.03 -10.36
C ARG A 236 -19.77 34.54 -11.28
N ALA A 237 -19.45 34.86 -12.53
CA ALA A 237 -20.44 35.27 -13.53
C ALA A 237 -21.47 34.15 -13.83
N ALA A 238 -21.07 32.89 -13.70
CA ALA A 238 -21.95 31.72 -13.79
C ALA A 238 -22.62 31.33 -12.45
N GLY A 239 -22.50 32.14 -11.40
CA GLY A 239 -23.15 31.93 -10.10
C GLY A 239 -22.39 31.00 -9.13
N GLY A 240 -21.13 30.67 -9.43
CA GLY A 240 -20.22 29.97 -8.52
C GLY A 240 -19.42 30.91 -7.62
N ASP A 241 -18.53 30.35 -6.80
CA ASP A 241 -17.49 31.10 -6.09
C ASP A 241 -16.32 30.18 -5.68
N VAL A 242 -15.21 30.77 -5.24
CA VAL A 242 -13.99 30.06 -4.86
C VAL A 242 -13.64 30.25 -3.39
N THR A 243 -13.02 29.22 -2.81
CA THR A 243 -12.30 29.29 -1.53
C THR A 243 -10.81 29.47 -1.81
N ILE A 244 -10.14 30.43 -1.16
CA ILE A 244 -8.69 30.60 -1.29
C ILE A 244 -7.98 29.83 -0.17
N GLY A 245 -7.16 28.84 -0.55
CA GLY A 245 -6.38 28.02 0.39
C GLY A 245 -5.01 28.63 0.72
N PHE A 246 -4.64 28.59 1.99
CA PHE A 246 -3.34 28.98 2.53
C PHE A 246 -2.64 27.77 3.15
N GLY A 247 -1.32 27.64 2.97
CA GLY A 247 -0.54 26.54 3.56
C GLY A 247 -0.39 25.33 2.63
N GLY A 248 -0.50 24.12 3.18
CA GLY A 248 -0.20 22.85 2.47
C GLY A 248 1.27 22.39 2.59
N ALA A 249 1.52 21.10 2.37
CA ALA A 249 2.72 20.38 2.84
C ALA A 249 4.06 20.91 2.34
N ASN A 250 4.10 21.52 1.15
CA ASN A 250 5.34 21.98 0.51
C ASN A 250 5.44 23.52 0.47
N ILE A 251 4.65 24.22 1.28
CA ILE A 251 4.51 25.68 1.25
C ILE A 251 5.07 26.33 2.51
N VAL A 252 5.91 27.37 2.33
CA VAL A 252 6.32 28.25 3.45
C VAL A 252 5.12 29.09 3.87
N GLU A 253 4.52 28.73 5.01
CA GLU A 253 3.25 29.30 5.49
C GLU A 253 3.45 30.66 6.22
N LEU A 254 2.51 31.59 6.03
CA LEU A 254 2.67 32.99 6.43
C LEU A 254 2.76 33.20 7.97
N ALA A 255 2.14 32.34 8.79
CA ALA A 255 2.24 32.42 10.25
C ALA A 255 3.55 31.85 10.82
N VAL A 256 4.30 31.03 10.06
CA VAL A 256 5.64 30.57 10.44
C VAL A 256 6.64 31.73 10.47
N ILE A 257 6.49 32.68 9.54
CA ILE A 257 7.43 33.80 9.34
C ILE A 257 6.91 35.16 9.85
N THR A 258 5.62 35.27 10.22
CA THR A 258 5.00 36.53 10.68
C THR A 258 4.55 36.37 12.12
N SER A 259 5.38 36.81 13.07
CA SER A 259 5.13 36.67 14.51
C SER A 259 4.13 37.68 15.09
N ASP A 260 3.80 38.74 14.35
CA ASP A 260 2.80 39.74 14.75
C ASP A 260 1.41 39.39 14.17
N PRO A 261 0.35 39.28 15.00
CA PRO A 261 -0.96 38.83 14.54
C PRO A 261 -1.73 39.88 13.74
N VAL A 262 -1.42 41.17 13.91
CA VAL A 262 -2.04 42.25 13.13
C VAL A 262 -1.43 42.27 11.73
N GLN A 263 -0.09 42.20 11.61
CA GLN A 263 0.59 42.08 10.32
C GLN A 263 0.17 40.81 9.58
N LEU A 264 0.04 39.68 10.28
CA LEU A 264 -0.45 38.44 9.68
C LEU A 264 -1.89 38.57 9.19
N ALA A 265 -2.78 39.18 9.99
CA ALA A 265 -4.15 39.48 9.56
C ALA A 265 -4.16 40.43 8.33
N THR A 266 -3.29 41.45 8.27
CA THR A 266 -3.15 42.32 7.10
C THR A 266 -2.68 41.56 5.86
N LYS A 267 -1.74 40.61 6.00
CA LYS A 267 -1.29 39.75 4.89
C LYS A 267 -2.41 38.85 4.37
N TYR A 268 -3.21 38.26 5.25
CA TYR A 268 -4.38 37.47 4.82
C TYR A 268 -5.49 38.37 4.22
N GLN A 269 -5.76 39.53 4.82
CA GLN A 269 -6.74 40.50 4.31
C GLN A 269 -6.39 40.99 2.90
N LEU A 270 -5.10 41.22 2.60
CA LEU A 270 -4.65 41.59 1.26
C LEU A 270 -5.10 40.58 0.19
N VAL A 271 -5.05 39.28 0.49
CA VAL A 271 -5.52 38.23 -0.43
C VAL A 271 -7.04 38.22 -0.54
N ILE A 272 -7.74 38.38 0.60
CA ILE A 272 -9.21 38.47 0.65
C ILE A 272 -9.71 39.65 -0.19
N ASP A 273 -9.09 40.82 -0.07
CA ASP A 273 -9.47 42.03 -0.78
C ASP A 273 -9.22 41.90 -2.30
N LEU A 274 -8.04 41.39 -2.68
CA LEU A 274 -7.63 41.27 -4.09
C LEU A 274 -8.47 40.23 -4.84
N TYR A 275 -8.77 39.09 -4.22
CA TYR A 275 -9.60 38.05 -4.82
C TYR A 275 -11.08 38.14 -4.45
N GLN A 276 -11.50 39.18 -3.70
CA GLN A 276 -12.85 39.34 -3.15
C GLN A 276 -13.38 38.05 -2.50
N ALA A 277 -12.53 37.39 -1.72
CA ALA A 277 -12.76 36.02 -1.25
C ALA A 277 -13.83 35.98 -0.15
N LYS A 278 -14.95 35.29 -0.41
CA LYS A 278 -16.00 35.05 0.60
C LYS A 278 -15.69 33.86 1.50
N SER A 279 -14.72 33.04 1.11
CA SER A 279 -14.33 31.81 1.77
C SER A 279 -12.80 31.63 1.70
N ILE A 280 -12.19 31.23 2.82
CA ILE A 280 -10.78 30.88 2.91
C ILE A 280 -10.58 29.56 3.69
N ASP A 281 -9.51 28.86 3.36
CA ASP A 281 -9.06 27.63 4.02
C ASP A 281 -7.63 27.77 4.51
N PHE A 282 -7.36 27.26 5.70
CA PHE A 282 -6.02 27.14 6.26
C PHE A 282 -5.65 25.66 6.33
N ASP A 283 -4.87 25.21 5.35
CA ASP A 283 -4.32 23.87 5.32
C ASP A 283 -3.02 23.83 6.15
N ILE A 284 -3.14 23.31 7.37
CA ILE A 284 -2.12 23.41 8.42
C ILE A 284 -1.52 22.02 8.64
N GLU A 285 -0.51 21.70 7.84
CA GLU A 285 0.16 20.40 7.82
C GLU A 285 1.70 20.49 7.87
N GLY A 286 2.40 19.43 7.48
CA GLY A 286 3.87 19.32 7.60
C GLY A 286 4.37 19.56 9.04
N ASP A 287 5.50 20.25 9.19
CA ASP A 287 5.98 20.68 10.51
C ASP A 287 5.12 21.82 11.12
N VAL A 288 4.38 22.57 10.28
CA VAL A 288 3.63 23.78 10.67
C VAL A 288 2.54 23.44 11.70
N VAL A 289 1.89 22.28 11.58
CA VAL A 289 0.87 21.82 12.55
C VAL A 289 1.43 21.65 13.98
N THR A 290 2.75 21.44 14.12
CA THR A 290 3.43 21.33 15.43
C THR A 290 3.98 22.66 15.95
N ASN A 291 4.02 23.70 15.11
CA ASN A 291 4.59 25.00 15.44
C ASN A 291 3.61 25.82 16.28
N ALA A 292 3.68 25.67 17.60
CA ALA A 292 2.79 26.35 18.54
C ALA A 292 2.82 27.90 18.42
N PRO A 293 3.97 28.59 18.25
CA PRO A 293 3.99 30.02 17.91
C PRO A 293 3.20 30.38 16.64
N ALA A 294 3.37 29.62 15.55
CA ALA A 294 2.63 29.84 14.30
C ALA A 294 1.11 29.62 14.50
N ASN A 295 0.72 28.57 15.24
CA ASN A 295 -0.68 28.30 15.56
C ASN A 295 -1.31 29.41 16.43
N ASP A 296 -0.57 29.93 17.41
CA ASP A 296 -1.01 31.00 18.30
C ASP A 296 -1.16 32.34 17.56
N VAL A 297 -0.22 32.71 16.69
CA VAL A 297 -0.34 33.96 15.90
C VAL A 297 -1.42 33.83 14.81
N ARG A 298 -1.55 32.67 14.16
CA ARG A 298 -2.62 32.40 13.17
C ARG A 298 -4.01 32.47 13.80
N SER A 299 -4.20 31.91 15.00
CA SER A 299 -5.47 31.98 15.74
C SER A 299 -5.86 33.42 16.08
N GLN A 300 -4.88 34.25 16.48
CA GLN A 300 -5.11 35.67 16.73
C GLN A 300 -5.43 36.45 15.44
N ALA A 301 -4.74 36.15 14.33
CA ALA A 301 -5.01 36.76 13.03
C ALA A 301 -6.41 36.40 12.50
N ILE A 302 -6.83 35.14 12.59
CA ILE A 302 -8.16 34.67 12.17
C ILE A 302 -9.28 35.36 12.94
N LYS A 303 -9.09 35.62 14.24
CA LYS A 303 -10.02 36.42 15.04
C LYS A 303 -10.18 37.84 14.50
N ILE A 304 -9.07 38.50 14.15
CA ILE A 304 -9.08 39.84 13.52
C ILE A 304 -9.80 39.78 12.17
N LEU A 305 -9.54 38.77 11.33
CA LEU A 305 -10.23 38.58 10.05
C LEU A 305 -11.76 38.42 10.23
N LYS A 306 -12.22 37.59 11.17
CA LYS A 306 -13.66 37.40 11.46
C LYS A 306 -14.31 38.62 12.14
N GLN A 307 -13.54 39.48 12.78
CA GLN A 307 -14.02 40.78 13.30
C GLN A 307 -14.18 41.81 12.19
N ASN A 308 -13.23 41.87 11.24
CA ASN A 308 -13.28 42.78 10.09
C ASN A 308 -14.28 42.32 9.02
N ASN A 309 -14.46 41.01 8.86
CA ASN A 309 -15.29 40.37 7.83
C ASN A 309 -16.22 39.33 8.51
N PRO A 310 -17.36 39.73 9.12
CA PRO A 310 -18.21 38.79 9.87
C PRO A 310 -18.73 37.60 9.05
N ASP A 311 -19.07 37.85 7.78
CA ASP A 311 -19.63 36.86 6.86
C ASP A 311 -18.58 35.93 6.20
N LEU A 312 -17.29 36.30 6.25
CA LEU A 312 -16.18 35.53 5.69
C LEU A 312 -16.18 34.11 6.25
N LYS A 313 -16.23 33.11 5.38
CA LYS A 313 -16.13 31.70 5.78
C LYS A 313 -14.67 31.32 5.96
N VAL A 314 -14.35 30.76 7.13
CA VAL A 314 -12.99 30.35 7.46
C VAL A 314 -12.99 28.86 7.79
N SER A 315 -12.15 28.10 7.11
CA SER A 315 -11.95 26.67 7.34
C SER A 315 -10.53 26.38 7.81
N ALA A 316 -10.37 25.28 8.56
CA ALA A 316 -9.07 24.70 8.87
C ALA A 316 -9.04 23.27 8.37
N THR A 317 -8.10 22.98 7.48
CA THR A 317 -7.85 21.65 6.94
C THR A 317 -6.61 21.07 7.62
N LEU A 318 -6.75 19.86 8.16
CA LEU A 318 -5.82 19.31 9.14
C LEU A 318 -5.53 17.82 8.89
N PRO A 319 -4.26 17.38 8.96
CA PRO A 319 -3.88 15.97 8.91
C PRO A 319 -4.57 15.18 10.01
N CYS A 320 -5.25 14.09 9.64
CA CYS A 320 -6.00 13.30 10.61
C CYS A 320 -5.91 11.80 10.34
N THR A 321 -6.32 11.02 11.36
CA THR A 321 -6.40 9.56 11.29
C THR A 321 -7.86 9.15 11.14
N PRO A 322 -8.19 7.87 10.91
CA PRO A 322 -9.59 7.41 10.99
C PRO A 322 -10.24 7.65 12.36
N PHE A 323 -9.43 7.94 13.40
CA PHE A 323 -9.89 8.28 14.74
C PHE A 323 -9.77 9.80 15.04
N GLY A 324 -9.66 10.62 14.00
CA GLY A 324 -9.57 12.08 14.07
C GLY A 324 -8.15 12.59 14.23
N LEU A 325 -8.06 13.84 14.68
CA LEU A 325 -6.81 14.58 14.89
C LEU A 325 -5.94 13.92 15.97
N ILE A 326 -4.63 13.92 15.74
CA ILE A 326 -3.63 13.59 16.75
C ILE A 326 -3.24 14.85 17.56
N ALA A 327 -2.33 14.70 18.53
CA ALA A 327 -1.97 15.74 19.48
C ALA A 327 -1.61 17.11 18.85
N SER A 328 -0.96 17.13 17.69
CA SER A 328 -0.63 18.38 16.96
C SER A 328 -1.87 19.07 16.38
N GLY A 329 -2.74 18.35 15.67
CA GLY A 329 -4.02 18.90 15.21
C GLY A 329 -4.90 19.40 16.37
N ILE A 330 -4.87 18.71 17.51
CA ILE A 330 -5.54 19.17 18.74
C ILE A 330 -4.90 20.45 19.31
N GLN A 331 -3.59 20.68 19.15
CA GLN A 331 -2.95 21.95 19.54
C GLN A 331 -3.47 23.13 18.68
N VAL A 332 -3.75 22.92 17.39
CA VAL A 332 -4.40 23.94 16.54
C VAL A 332 -5.78 24.31 17.10
N LEU A 333 -6.63 23.32 17.40
CA LEU A 333 -7.97 23.58 17.96
C LEU A 333 -7.91 24.21 19.36
N THR A 334 -6.93 23.81 20.18
CA THR A 334 -6.71 24.38 21.52
C THR A 334 -6.27 25.83 21.44
N SER A 335 -5.39 26.17 20.48
CA SER A 335 -4.97 27.55 20.20
C SER A 335 -6.13 28.41 19.70
N ALA A 336 -6.94 27.86 18.78
CA ALA A 336 -8.15 28.52 18.28
C ALA A 336 -9.12 28.89 19.41
N ALA A 337 -9.42 27.95 20.31
CA ALA A 337 -10.26 28.20 21.47
C ALA A 337 -9.63 29.19 22.48
N LYS A 338 -8.32 29.05 22.75
CA LYS A 338 -7.54 29.93 23.64
C LYS A 338 -7.59 31.41 23.22
N TYR A 339 -7.53 31.71 21.92
CA TYR A 339 -7.54 33.08 21.42
C TYR A 339 -8.91 33.58 20.96
N GLY A 340 -9.85 32.68 20.66
CA GLY A 340 -11.17 32.99 20.11
C GLY A 340 -11.18 33.10 18.58
N ALA A 341 -10.42 32.25 17.90
CA ALA A 341 -10.52 32.09 16.45
C ALA A 341 -11.82 31.33 16.10
N HIS A 342 -12.56 31.82 15.12
CA HIS A 342 -13.79 31.19 14.65
C HIS A 342 -13.53 30.48 13.31
N TYR A 343 -13.75 29.17 13.29
CA TYR A 343 -13.81 28.37 12.08
C TYR A 343 -15.26 28.01 11.80
N ASP A 344 -15.74 28.28 10.58
CA ASP A 344 -17.05 27.82 10.10
C ASP A 344 -17.01 26.31 9.77
N VAL A 345 -15.84 25.77 9.39
CA VAL A 345 -15.61 24.34 9.12
C VAL A 345 -14.30 23.86 9.72
N LEU A 346 -14.32 22.70 10.40
CA LEU A 346 -13.13 21.93 10.77
C LEU A 346 -13.02 20.71 9.86
N ASN A 347 -12.04 20.72 8.96
CA ASN A 347 -11.91 19.80 7.85
C ASN A 347 -10.80 18.77 8.09
N CYS A 348 -11.12 17.49 7.90
CA CYS A 348 -10.22 16.36 8.15
C CYS A 348 -9.60 15.88 6.84
N MET A 349 -8.27 15.88 6.72
CA MET A 349 -7.59 15.16 5.64
C MET A 349 -7.59 13.67 5.96
N ALA A 350 -8.49 12.96 5.27
CA ALA A 350 -8.85 11.58 5.52
C ALA A 350 -8.30 10.64 4.44
N PHE A 351 -6.98 10.75 4.24
CA PHE A 351 -6.15 10.02 3.30
C PHE A 351 -4.72 9.96 3.88
N ASP A 352 -3.79 9.26 3.21
CA ASP A 352 -2.41 9.03 3.69
C ASP A 352 -2.33 8.53 5.15
N PHE A 353 -3.28 7.69 5.56
CA PHE A 353 -3.33 7.20 6.94
C PHE A 353 -2.14 6.28 7.29
N GLY A 354 -1.49 5.72 6.27
CA GLY A 354 -0.39 4.80 6.38
C GLY A 354 -0.87 3.36 6.56
N SER A 355 0.02 2.43 6.16
CA SER A 355 -0.14 0.96 6.30
C SER A 355 -0.47 0.44 7.72
N TYR A 356 -0.48 1.31 8.73
CA TYR A 356 -0.98 1.03 10.07
C TYR A 356 -2.51 1.05 10.18
N TYR A 357 -3.16 2.00 9.50
CA TYR A 357 -4.61 2.17 9.48
C TYR A 357 -5.24 1.53 8.25
N ALA A 358 -4.66 1.75 7.06
CA ALA A 358 -5.15 1.20 5.80
C ALA A 358 -4.07 0.39 5.03
N PRO A 359 -3.64 -0.76 5.55
CA PRO A 359 -2.71 -1.66 4.87
C PRO A 359 -3.21 -2.14 3.49
N GLN A 360 -2.44 -1.83 2.44
CA GLN A 360 -2.37 -2.45 1.12
C GLN A 360 -3.64 -3.21 0.66
N GLY A 361 -4.54 -2.49 -0.04
CA GLY A 361 -5.66 -3.05 -0.79
C GLY A 361 -7.01 -2.99 -0.09
N MET A 362 -7.22 -2.12 0.89
CA MET A 362 -8.53 -2.01 1.56
C MET A 362 -9.51 -1.07 0.83
N THR A 363 -10.56 -1.68 0.28
CA THR A 363 -11.72 -1.04 -0.37
C THR A 363 -12.66 -0.27 0.58
N GLN A 364 -12.20 0.08 1.78
CA GLN A 364 -13.02 0.65 2.87
C GLN A 364 -12.65 2.10 3.23
N MET A 365 -11.92 2.82 2.36
CA MET A 365 -11.46 4.19 2.63
C MET A 365 -12.59 5.16 3.02
N ALA A 366 -13.78 5.05 2.42
CA ALA A 366 -14.93 5.86 2.85
C ALA A 366 -15.36 5.59 4.30
N SER A 367 -15.22 4.36 4.81
CA SER A 367 -15.49 4.08 6.22
C SER A 367 -14.52 4.82 7.15
N TYR A 368 -13.29 5.07 6.71
CA TYR A 368 -12.30 5.85 7.46
C TYR A 368 -12.55 7.34 7.34
N ALA A 369 -12.89 7.87 6.16
CA ALA A 369 -13.35 9.25 5.99
C ALA A 369 -14.58 9.56 6.86
N ILE A 370 -15.54 8.64 6.94
CA ILE A 370 -16.73 8.75 7.79
C ILE A 370 -16.39 8.72 9.29
N GLN A 371 -15.40 7.93 9.72
CA GLN A 371 -14.96 7.91 11.12
C GLN A 371 -14.14 9.17 11.48
N ALA A 372 -13.25 9.60 10.59
CA ALA A 372 -12.46 10.82 10.71
C ALA A 372 -13.35 12.07 10.84
N ALA A 373 -14.37 12.22 9.97
CA ALA A 373 -15.36 13.28 10.03
C ALA A 373 -16.13 13.33 11.36
N LYS A 374 -16.55 12.17 11.89
CA LYS A 374 -17.22 12.07 13.20
C LYS A 374 -16.27 12.44 14.36
N ALA A 375 -15.00 12.05 14.23
CA ALA A 375 -14.00 12.31 15.25
C ALA A 375 -13.64 13.80 15.33
N ILE A 376 -13.35 14.47 14.20
CA ILE A 376 -13.07 15.92 14.20
C ILE A 376 -14.30 16.73 14.67
N TYR A 377 -15.52 16.30 14.31
CA TYR A 377 -16.75 16.89 14.84
C TYR A 377 -16.86 16.80 16.37
N SER A 378 -16.39 15.71 16.96
CA SER A 378 -16.38 15.52 18.42
C SER A 378 -15.21 16.24 19.10
N GLN A 379 -14.06 16.34 18.41
CA GLN A 379 -12.84 16.93 18.94
C GLN A 379 -12.90 18.46 19.03
N GLY A 380 -13.54 19.15 18.08
CA GLY A 380 -13.75 20.61 18.19
C GLY A 380 -14.63 20.99 19.39
N GLN A 381 -15.71 20.24 19.65
CA GLN A 381 -16.56 20.41 20.84
C GLN A 381 -15.74 20.18 22.12
N ALA A 382 -14.93 19.13 22.17
CA ALA A 382 -14.04 18.84 23.30
C ALA A 382 -12.94 19.90 23.49
N ALA A 383 -12.52 20.60 22.43
CA ALA A 383 -11.61 21.75 22.48
C ALA A 383 -12.30 23.08 22.88
N GLY A 384 -13.63 23.11 23.01
CA GLY A 384 -14.40 24.31 23.34
C GLY A 384 -14.82 25.16 22.15
N LEU A 385 -14.66 24.67 20.91
CA LEU A 385 -15.15 25.32 19.70
C LEU A 385 -16.65 25.06 19.53
N SER A 386 -17.35 26.00 18.88
CA SER A 386 -18.81 25.95 18.67
C SER A 386 -19.20 26.57 17.32
N ASN A 387 -20.45 26.36 16.90
CA ASN A 387 -21.05 26.89 15.66
C ASN A 387 -20.39 26.49 14.33
N TYR A 388 -19.44 25.53 14.34
CA TYR A 388 -18.76 25.00 13.17
C TYR A 388 -19.43 23.73 12.61
N LYS A 389 -19.14 23.40 11.35
CA LYS A 389 -19.44 22.12 10.69
C LYS A 389 -18.20 21.24 10.60
N ALA A 390 -18.37 19.92 10.53
CA ALA A 390 -17.28 19.05 10.10
C ALA A 390 -17.05 19.18 8.58
N GLY A 391 -15.82 18.97 8.14
CA GLY A 391 -15.44 18.74 6.76
C GLY A 391 -14.67 17.43 6.61
N VAL A 392 -14.63 16.88 5.41
CA VAL A 392 -13.68 15.82 5.06
C VAL A 392 -13.12 15.99 3.65
N THR A 393 -11.79 16.08 3.54
CA THR A 393 -11.03 15.95 2.28
C THR A 393 -10.56 14.51 2.15
N ILE A 394 -10.76 13.88 0.99
CA ILE A 394 -10.18 12.57 0.66
C ILE A 394 -9.21 12.69 -0.52
N MET A 395 -8.32 11.72 -0.73
CA MET A 395 -7.51 11.65 -1.95
C MET A 395 -8.17 10.66 -2.91
N ILE A 396 -8.59 11.12 -4.11
CA ILE A 396 -9.36 10.28 -5.04
C ILE A 396 -8.51 9.21 -5.74
N GLY A 397 -9.07 8.03 -5.97
CA GLY A 397 -8.34 6.90 -6.54
C GLY A 397 -7.18 6.47 -5.64
N ASN A 398 -5.99 6.26 -6.20
CA ASN A 398 -4.80 5.92 -5.46
C ASN A 398 -4.34 7.10 -4.58
N ASP A 399 -4.01 6.79 -3.33
CA ASP A 399 -3.35 7.67 -2.35
C ASP A 399 -1.82 7.73 -2.60
N ASP A 400 -1.10 8.62 -1.93
CA ASP A 400 0.38 8.56 -1.92
C ASP A 400 0.91 7.38 -1.08
N VAL A 401 0.17 6.92 -0.06
CA VAL A 401 0.40 5.61 0.59
C VAL A 401 -0.03 4.43 -0.30
N GLN A 402 0.94 3.61 -0.68
CA GLN A 402 0.74 2.44 -1.55
C GLN A 402 -0.38 1.49 -1.08
N GLY A 403 -1.47 1.47 -1.85
CA GLY A 403 -2.60 0.55 -1.68
C GLY A 403 -3.69 1.06 -0.74
N GLU A 404 -3.60 2.31 -0.30
CA GLU A 404 -4.78 3.11 0.03
C GLU A 404 -5.41 3.55 -1.31
N VAL A 405 -6.70 3.24 -1.52
CA VAL A 405 -7.42 3.51 -2.78
C VAL A 405 -8.85 3.93 -2.47
N PHE A 406 -9.16 5.21 -2.67
CA PHE A 406 -10.51 5.75 -2.57
C PHE A 406 -11.25 5.55 -3.91
N SER A 407 -11.93 4.41 -4.04
CA SER A 407 -12.66 4.06 -5.27
C SER A 407 -13.96 4.87 -5.47
N LEU A 408 -14.52 4.83 -6.68
CA LEU A 408 -15.85 5.41 -6.98
C LEU A 408 -16.96 4.84 -6.05
N ALA A 409 -16.87 3.57 -5.65
CA ALA A 409 -17.77 2.97 -4.68
C ALA A 409 -17.59 3.55 -3.26
N ASN A 410 -16.38 3.99 -2.90
CA ASN A 410 -16.14 4.78 -1.69
C ASN A 410 -16.72 6.21 -1.84
N GLY A 411 -16.64 6.81 -3.04
CA GLY A 411 -17.33 8.06 -3.36
C GLY A 411 -18.82 7.99 -3.08
N ALA A 412 -19.51 6.99 -3.63
CA ALA A 412 -20.94 6.79 -3.44
C ALA A 412 -21.31 6.56 -1.95
N GLN A 413 -20.49 5.79 -1.21
CA GLN A 413 -20.69 5.58 0.23
C GLN A 413 -20.53 6.88 1.04
N LEU A 414 -19.53 7.71 0.72
CA LEU A 414 -19.30 8.98 1.40
C LEU A 414 -20.38 10.02 1.06
N LEU A 415 -20.82 10.08 -0.20
CA LEU A 415 -21.92 10.93 -0.65
C LEU A 415 -23.22 10.60 0.08
N GLN A 416 -23.60 9.32 0.12
CA GLN A 416 -24.80 8.86 0.83
C GLN A 416 -24.73 9.20 2.32
N PHE A 417 -23.57 9.03 2.95
CA PHE A 417 -23.38 9.40 4.34
C PHE A 417 -23.52 10.92 4.55
N ALA A 418 -22.90 11.75 3.68
CA ALA A 418 -22.97 13.20 3.77
C ALA A 418 -24.42 13.70 3.64
N GLN A 419 -25.18 13.25 2.65
CA GLN A 419 -26.59 13.62 2.44
C GLN A 419 -27.48 13.28 3.66
N GLN A 420 -27.11 12.28 4.45
CA GLN A 420 -27.82 11.88 5.67
C GLN A 420 -27.33 12.61 6.94
N ASN A 421 -26.26 13.41 6.88
CA ASN A 421 -25.58 13.99 8.05
C ASN A 421 -25.29 15.49 7.88
N PRO A 422 -26.27 16.39 8.09
CA PRO A 422 -26.12 17.84 7.87
C PRO A 422 -25.11 18.57 8.76
N TRP A 423 -24.46 17.89 9.71
CA TRP A 423 -23.34 18.40 10.48
C TRP A 423 -21.99 18.26 9.75
N LEU A 424 -21.91 17.38 8.74
CA LEU A 424 -20.84 17.32 7.74
C LEU A 424 -21.16 18.36 6.66
N GLY A 425 -20.64 19.57 6.85
CA GLY A 425 -20.91 20.73 6.00
C GLY A 425 -20.01 20.84 4.78
N LEU A 426 -18.88 20.14 4.75
CA LEU A 426 -17.98 20.10 3.60
C LEU A 426 -17.59 18.66 3.24
N VAL A 427 -17.65 18.34 1.95
CA VAL A 427 -16.87 17.27 1.35
C VAL A 427 -15.90 17.91 0.35
N SER A 428 -14.66 17.42 0.31
CA SER A 428 -13.64 17.87 -0.63
C SER A 428 -12.80 16.69 -1.08
N PHE A 429 -11.95 16.90 -2.08
CA PHE A 429 -10.87 15.98 -2.38
C PHE A 429 -9.61 16.64 -2.93
N TRP A 430 -8.48 15.97 -2.74
CA TRP A 430 -7.22 16.22 -3.43
C TRP A 430 -7.13 15.32 -4.69
N SER A 431 -7.22 15.85 -5.89
CA SER A 431 -7.55 17.23 -6.32
C SER A 431 -8.28 17.14 -7.67
N LEU A 432 -8.92 18.22 -8.11
CA LEU A 432 -9.67 18.27 -9.37
C LEU A 432 -8.79 17.96 -10.59
N ASN A 433 -7.51 18.34 -10.53
CA ASN A 433 -6.45 17.99 -11.49
C ASN A 433 -6.31 16.48 -11.70
N ARG A 434 -6.68 15.67 -10.69
CA ARG A 434 -6.54 14.21 -10.67
C ARG A 434 -7.81 13.47 -11.12
N ASP A 435 -8.94 14.15 -11.24
CA ASP A 435 -10.25 13.51 -11.46
C ASP A 435 -10.47 13.13 -12.93
N ASN A 436 -9.68 12.16 -13.40
CA ASN A 436 -9.66 11.67 -14.77
C ASN A 436 -9.26 10.19 -14.84
N GLY A 437 -9.65 9.52 -15.93
CA GLY A 437 -9.38 8.09 -16.15
C GLY A 437 -8.03 7.76 -16.79
N ASN A 438 -7.14 8.75 -16.97
CA ASN A 438 -5.82 8.49 -17.54
C ASN A 438 -4.91 7.91 -16.46
N PHE A 439 -4.16 6.85 -16.79
CA PHE A 439 -3.11 6.35 -15.91
C PHE A 439 -1.86 7.23 -16.04
N GLY A 440 -1.50 7.92 -14.95
CA GLY A 440 -0.43 8.91 -14.96
C GLY A 440 0.22 9.12 -13.59
N PRO A 441 1.06 10.15 -13.42
CA PRO A 441 1.62 10.51 -12.14
C PRO A 441 0.51 10.98 -11.19
N LEU A 442 0.57 10.60 -9.91
CA LEU A 442 -0.49 10.89 -8.95
C LEU A 442 -0.93 12.37 -8.93
N TRP A 443 -0.04 13.35 -9.08
CA TRP A 443 -0.42 14.77 -9.09
C TRP A 443 -1.40 15.19 -10.21
N ALA A 444 -1.49 14.45 -11.33
CA ALA A 444 -2.45 14.68 -12.42
C ALA A 444 -3.35 13.47 -12.71
N SER A 445 -3.45 12.49 -11.81
CA SER A 445 -4.18 11.25 -12.04
C SER A 445 -4.64 10.60 -10.73
N SER A 446 -5.92 10.20 -10.68
CA SER A 446 -6.45 9.29 -9.66
C SER A 446 -5.86 7.88 -9.80
N GLY A 447 -5.33 7.53 -10.96
CA GLY A 447 -4.71 6.23 -11.24
C GLY A 447 -5.68 5.05 -11.17
N ILE A 448 -6.99 5.30 -11.30
CA ILE A 448 -8.03 4.27 -11.40
C ILE A 448 -8.82 4.44 -12.70
N SER A 449 -9.53 3.38 -13.12
CA SER A 449 -10.46 3.47 -14.24
C SER A 449 -11.71 4.26 -13.85
N GLN A 450 -11.95 5.37 -14.53
CA GLN A 450 -13.11 6.27 -14.37
C GLN A 450 -13.28 7.12 -15.64
N THR A 451 -14.36 7.90 -15.74
CA THR A 451 -14.52 8.98 -16.72
C THR A 451 -13.91 10.30 -16.24
N GLN A 452 -13.78 11.27 -17.15
CA GLN A 452 -13.35 12.63 -16.80
C GLN A 452 -14.34 13.28 -15.82
N TYR A 453 -13.83 13.82 -14.71
CA TYR A 453 -14.55 14.49 -13.63
C TYR A 453 -15.64 13.64 -12.95
N GLU A 454 -15.43 12.33 -12.78
CA GLU A 454 -16.46 11.43 -12.26
C GLU A 454 -16.69 11.60 -10.75
N PHE A 455 -15.64 11.80 -9.95
CA PHE A 455 -15.80 12.10 -8.53
C PHE A 455 -16.46 13.48 -8.33
N SER A 456 -16.09 14.48 -9.13
CA SER A 456 -16.72 15.80 -9.10
C SER A 456 -18.20 15.76 -9.48
N LYS A 457 -18.57 15.08 -10.58
CA LYS A 457 -19.98 14.88 -10.95
C LYS A 457 -20.77 14.21 -9.83
N MET A 458 -20.17 13.21 -9.18
CA MET A 458 -20.77 12.48 -8.06
C MET A 458 -20.99 13.39 -6.84
N PHE A 459 -19.96 14.06 -6.34
CA PHE A 459 -20.07 14.90 -5.14
C PHE A 459 -20.79 16.24 -5.37
N ASN A 460 -20.86 16.76 -6.59
CA ASN A 460 -21.61 17.99 -6.92
C ASN A 460 -23.13 17.86 -6.65
N ALA A 461 -23.65 16.64 -6.46
CA ALA A 461 -25.00 16.40 -5.94
C ALA A 461 -25.23 16.96 -4.51
N LEU A 462 -24.17 17.34 -3.78
CA LEU A 462 -24.28 18.09 -2.53
C LEU A 462 -24.56 19.60 -2.76
N ASN A 463 -24.09 20.16 -3.87
CA ASN A 463 -24.26 21.58 -4.22
C ASN A 463 -25.61 21.85 -4.89
N SER A 464 -26.07 20.94 -5.75
CA SER A 464 -27.23 21.14 -6.63
C SER A 464 -28.59 20.85 -5.98
N GLY A 465 -28.60 20.36 -4.73
CA GLY A 465 -29.78 19.79 -4.07
C GLY A 465 -30.34 18.52 -4.75
N SER A 466 -29.71 18.06 -5.83
CA SER A 466 -30.31 17.18 -6.83
C SER A 466 -29.53 15.88 -6.94
N VAL A 467 -30.14 14.78 -6.49
CA VAL A 467 -29.55 13.45 -6.62
C VAL A 467 -29.76 12.94 -8.04
N HIS A 468 -28.76 13.13 -8.90
CA HIS A 468 -28.60 12.25 -10.06
C HIS A 468 -28.24 10.85 -9.53
N LEU A 469 -29.27 10.02 -9.31
CA LEU A 469 -29.08 8.59 -9.17
C LEU A 469 -28.45 8.10 -10.47
N PHE A 470 -27.22 7.60 -10.41
CA PHE A 470 -26.59 6.90 -11.53
C PHE A 470 -27.31 5.56 -11.72
N GLU A 471 -28.41 5.59 -12.45
CA GLU A 471 -29.40 4.51 -12.65
C GLU A 471 -28.85 3.28 -13.43
N ASN A 472 -27.52 3.18 -13.56
CA ASN A 472 -26.80 2.09 -14.23
C ASN A 472 -25.60 1.55 -13.43
N VAL A 473 -25.45 1.91 -12.14
CA VAL A 473 -24.42 1.31 -11.25
C VAL A 473 -24.91 0.00 -10.60
N PHE A 474 -26.21 -0.31 -10.68
CA PHE A 474 -26.83 -1.52 -10.11
C PHE A 474 -27.87 -2.18 -11.04
N GLU A 475 -27.45 -2.57 -12.24
CA GLU A 475 -28.12 -3.64 -13.01
C GLU A 475 -27.27 -4.94 -12.86
N PRO A 476 -27.84 -6.07 -12.41
CA PRO A 476 -27.11 -7.32 -12.32
C PRO A 476 -26.96 -7.94 -13.72
N VAL A 477 -25.72 -8.22 -14.15
CA VAL A 477 -25.44 -8.85 -15.46
C VAL A 477 -25.96 -10.29 -15.49
N THR A 478 -27.25 -10.44 -15.77
CA THR A 478 -27.98 -11.71 -15.93
C THR A 478 -28.13 -12.08 -17.40
N THR A 479 -27.04 -11.97 -18.17
CA THR A 479 -26.98 -12.53 -19.53
C THR A 479 -26.66 -14.02 -19.47
N ARG A 480 -27.46 -14.83 -20.17
CA ARG A 480 -27.39 -16.29 -20.12
C ARG A 480 -26.09 -16.80 -20.75
N TYR A 481 -25.20 -17.36 -19.95
CA TYR A 481 -24.25 -18.35 -20.42
C TYR A 481 -24.61 -19.71 -19.80
N GLN A 482 -24.83 -20.73 -20.63
CA GLN A 482 -25.10 -22.07 -20.12
C GLN A 482 -23.85 -22.66 -19.47
N GLU A 483 -24.00 -23.29 -18.31
CA GLU A 483 -22.90 -23.92 -17.60
C GLU A 483 -22.27 -25.03 -18.44
N ARG A 484 -20.94 -24.99 -18.58
CA ARG A 484 -20.11 -26.19 -18.71
C ARG A 484 -19.18 -26.25 -17.50
N PRO A 485 -19.21 -27.32 -16.69
CA PRO A 485 -18.57 -27.31 -15.38
C PRO A 485 -17.04 -27.41 -15.48
N THR A 486 -16.34 -26.40 -14.98
CA THR A 486 -14.88 -26.41 -14.78
C THR A 486 -14.53 -26.30 -13.29
N ARG A 487 -13.42 -26.94 -12.88
CA ARG A 487 -13.15 -27.32 -11.47
C ARG A 487 -12.50 -26.22 -10.60
N THR A 488 -12.99 -24.97 -10.66
CA THR A 488 -12.32 -23.81 -10.00
C THR A 488 -12.71 -23.54 -8.55
N THR A 489 -13.75 -24.18 -8.01
CA THR A 489 -14.30 -23.90 -6.66
C THR A 489 -13.38 -24.26 -5.48
N GLY A 490 -12.28 -24.97 -5.71
CA GLY A 490 -11.44 -25.55 -4.64
C GLY A 490 -10.42 -24.65 -3.95
N ILE A 491 -10.17 -23.42 -4.44
CA ILE A 491 -9.07 -22.55 -3.95
C ILE A 491 -9.59 -21.25 -3.32
N ALA A 492 -10.46 -20.50 -4.01
CA ALA A 492 -11.03 -19.26 -3.46
C ALA A 492 -11.73 -19.48 -2.11
N ALA A 493 -12.54 -20.54 -2.01
CA ALA A 493 -13.18 -20.96 -0.77
C ALA A 493 -12.18 -21.24 0.38
N LYS A 494 -10.98 -21.75 0.06
CA LYS A 494 -9.93 -22.00 1.06
C LYS A 494 -9.29 -20.70 1.53
N VAL A 495 -8.94 -19.78 0.62
CA VAL A 495 -8.35 -18.47 0.98
C VAL A 495 -9.29 -17.66 1.89
N THR A 496 -10.59 -17.60 1.55
CA THR A 496 -11.61 -16.98 2.40
C THR A 496 -11.72 -17.68 3.76
N THR A 497 -11.64 -19.02 3.81
CA THR A 497 -11.60 -19.78 5.07
C THR A 497 -10.37 -19.45 5.92
N ILE A 498 -9.19 -19.18 5.33
CA ILE A 498 -8.01 -18.72 6.09
C ILE A 498 -8.30 -17.37 6.74
N LEU A 499 -8.78 -16.41 5.95
CA LEU A 499 -9.04 -15.04 6.41
C LEU A 499 -10.14 -15.00 7.47
N ASP A 500 -11.21 -15.78 7.31
CA ASP A 500 -12.30 -15.81 8.29
C ASP A 500 -11.94 -16.59 9.57
N ASN A 501 -11.05 -17.59 9.50
CA ASN A 501 -10.52 -18.21 10.71
C ASN A 501 -9.52 -17.29 11.45
N LEU A 502 -8.73 -16.49 10.73
CA LEU A 502 -7.91 -15.41 11.33
C LEU A 502 -8.78 -14.32 11.98
N LYS A 503 -9.92 -13.96 11.37
CA LYS A 503 -10.92 -13.06 11.99
C LYS A 503 -11.54 -13.66 13.25
N LYS A 504 -11.91 -14.96 13.24
CA LYS A 504 -12.42 -15.69 14.43
C LYS A 504 -11.40 -15.70 15.56
N LEU A 505 -10.10 -15.78 15.25
CA LEU A 505 -9.02 -15.66 16.22
C LEU A 505 -9.04 -14.32 16.96
N HIS A 506 -9.25 -13.23 16.22
CA HIS A 506 -9.32 -11.87 16.78
C HIS A 506 -10.65 -11.55 17.50
N SER A 507 -11.77 -12.17 17.09
CA SER A 507 -13.09 -11.86 17.66
C SER A 507 -13.46 -12.71 18.89
N SER A 508 -13.03 -13.97 18.96
CA SER A 508 -13.42 -14.92 20.01
C SER A 508 -12.92 -14.60 21.43
N LYS A 509 -11.97 -13.67 21.59
CA LYS A 509 -11.40 -13.29 22.91
C LYS A 509 -11.75 -11.87 23.38
N LYS A 510 -12.61 -11.13 22.68
CA LYS A 510 -12.87 -9.69 22.98
C LYS A 510 -13.70 -9.43 24.26
N ALA A 511 -13.95 -10.45 25.08
CA ALA A 511 -14.85 -10.40 26.24
C ALA A 511 -14.15 -10.14 27.60
N ASP A 512 -12.82 -10.25 27.71
CA ASP A 512 -12.13 -10.34 29.03
C ASP A 512 -10.75 -9.62 29.08
N HIS A 513 -10.51 -8.59 28.27
CA HIS A 513 -9.20 -7.89 28.19
C HIS A 513 -9.31 -6.35 28.20
N SER A 514 -10.36 -5.79 28.82
CA SER A 514 -10.68 -4.35 28.81
C SER A 514 -9.81 -3.45 29.71
N THR A 515 -8.74 -3.96 30.33
CA THR A 515 -8.02 -3.25 31.42
C THR A 515 -6.48 -3.35 31.33
N ARG A 516 -5.87 -3.18 30.14
CA ARG A 516 -4.40 -2.99 29.99
C ARG A 516 -4.07 -1.95 28.93
N ASP A 517 -3.07 -1.11 29.21
CA ASP A 517 -2.77 0.12 28.46
C ASP A 517 -2.43 -0.08 26.98
N ALA A 518 -3.04 0.76 26.14
CA ALA A 518 -2.85 0.76 24.69
C ALA A 518 -1.60 1.54 24.22
N LYS A 519 -0.47 1.46 24.95
CA LYS A 519 0.80 2.08 24.56
C LYS A 519 1.85 1.02 24.16
N THR A 520 2.53 1.28 23.05
CA THR A 520 3.56 0.43 22.40
C THR A 520 3.04 -0.87 21.78
N LYS A 521 2.74 -0.86 20.48
CA LYS A 521 2.40 -2.06 19.68
C LYS A 521 3.65 -2.87 19.31
N ARG A 522 4.01 -3.78 20.21
CA ARG A 522 5.16 -4.71 20.18
C ARG A 522 5.14 -5.64 18.95
N MET A 523 6.29 -6.17 18.51
CA MET A 523 6.41 -7.01 17.32
C MET A 523 6.45 -8.50 17.65
N GLY A 524 5.57 -9.33 17.09
CA GLY A 524 5.53 -10.76 17.40
C GLY A 524 5.13 -11.10 18.86
N ALA A 525 5.13 -10.13 19.78
CA ALA A 525 4.88 -10.35 21.21
C ALA A 525 3.53 -11.03 21.49
N ASP A 526 2.47 -10.71 20.75
CA ASP A 526 1.16 -11.34 20.94
C ASP A 526 1.19 -12.82 20.51
N ILE A 527 1.73 -13.13 19.31
CA ILE A 527 1.86 -14.53 18.87
C ILE A 527 2.84 -15.32 19.75
N TYR A 528 3.90 -14.69 20.25
CA TYR A 528 4.84 -15.25 21.21
C TYR A 528 4.19 -15.49 22.59
N LYS A 529 3.27 -14.63 23.02
CA LYS A 529 2.51 -14.83 24.27
C LYS A 529 1.50 -15.98 24.12
N GLU A 530 0.87 -16.13 22.96
CA GLU A 530 -0.17 -17.14 22.75
C GLU A 530 0.40 -18.51 22.32
N TYR A 531 1.07 -18.60 21.17
CA TYR A 531 1.36 -19.87 20.48
C TYR A 531 2.75 -20.43 20.80
N ALA A 532 2.84 -21.75 21.02
CA ALA A 532 4.11 -22.41 21.34
C ALA A 532 5.05 -22.49 20.13
N SER A 533 4.47 -22.70 18.94
CA SER A 533 5.10 -22.62 17.63
C SER A 533 5.85 -21.31 17.39
N ALA A 534 5.22 -20.17 17.72
CA ALA A 534 5.82 -18.84 17.61
C ALA A 534 6.93 -18.61 18.65
N ARG A 535 6.77 -19.11 19.89
CA ARG A 535 7.83 -19.07 20.92
C ARG A 535 9.07 -19.78 20.44
N GLN A 536 8.94 -21.05 20.03
CA GLN A 536 10.04 -21.87 19.56
C GLN A 536 10.84 -21.16 18.45
N VAL A 537 10.17 -20.63 17.42
CA VAL A 537 10.83 -19.90 16.34
C VAL A 537 11.56 -18.65 16.84
N ILE A 538 10.91 -17.83 17.68
CA ILE A 538 11.50 -16.56 18.12
C ILE A 538 12.66 -16.77 19.10
N ASP A 539 12.60 -17.81 19.93
CA ASP A 539 13.69 -18.22 20.81
C ASP A 539 14.87 -18.81 19.99
N GLU A 540 14.59 -19.65 18.99
CA GLU A 540 15.58 -20.21 18.06
C GLU A 540 16.31 -19.11 17.27
N CYS A 541 15.59 -18.08 16.77
CA CYS A 541 16.21 -16.91 16.15
C CYS A 541 17.11 -16.13 17.12
N GLU A 542 16.71 -16.01 18.39
CA GLU A 542 17.45 -15.24 19.38
C GLU A 542 18.77 -15.94 19.76
N GLU A 543 18.70 -17.24 20.02
CA GLU A 543 19.86 -18.11 20.28
C GLU A 543 20.80 -18.17 19.07
N ALA A 544 20.27 -18.32 17.86
CA ALA A 544 21.06 -18.38 16.62
C ALA A 544 21.91 -17.11 16.37
N LEU A 545 21.46 -15.96 16.85
CA LEU A 545 22.14 -14.65 16.72
C LEU A 545 23.01 -14.28 17.92
N GLY A 546 22.76 -14.83 19.11
CA GLY A 546 23.44 -14.41 20.35
C GLY A 546 23.10 -12.97 20.80
N LEU A 547 21.97 -12.42 20.35
CA LEU A 547 21.53 -11.05 20.61
C LEU A 547 20.20 -11.04 21.35
N ARG A 548 19.81 -9.94 22.00
CA ARG A 548 18.46 -9.80 22.60
C ARG A 548 17.43 -9.42 21.53
N LEU A 549 17.18 -10.32 20.57
CA LEU A 549 16.23 -10.12 19.47
C LEU A 549 14.81 -9.82 20.00
N LYS A 550 14.38 -10.47 21.09
CA LYS A 550 13.10 -10.20 21.76
C LYS A 550 13.01 -8.79 22.32
N ASN A 551 14.10 -8.16 22.75
CA ASN A 551 14.08 -6.74 23.13
C ASN A 551 13.89 -5.84 21.91
N ILE A 552 14.54 -6.13 20.78
CA ILE A 552 14.36 -5.35 19.53
C ILE A 552 12.91 -5.49 19.04
N MET A 553 12.39 -6.71 18.99
CA MET A 553 11.03 -7.01 18.56
C MET A 553 9.98 -6.44 19.53
N PHE A 554 10.10 -6.71 20.83
CA PHE A 554 9.03 -6.42 21.78
C PHE A 554 9.10 -5.01 22.37
N GLU A 555 10.29 -4.40 22.43
CA GLU A 555 10.52 -3.17 23.21
C GLU A 555 11.29 -2.08 22.44
N GLY A 556 11.68 -2.35 21.18
CA GLY A 556 12.29 -1.36 20.30
C GLY A 556 11.34 -0.18 20.03
N PRO A 557 11.78 1.08 20.20
CA PRO A 557 10.95 2.24 19.89
C PRO A 557 10.72 2.32 18.38
N GLN A 558 9.55 2.85 17.98
CA GLN A 558 9.07 2.77 16.59
C GLN A 558 10.05 3.36 15.57
N ASN A 559 10.75 4.45 15.90
CA ASN A 559 11.77 5.05 15.05
C ASN A 559 13.00 4.15 14.82
N ILE A 560 13.32 3.22 15.72
CA ILE A 560 14.38 2.21 15.50
C ILE A 560 13.85 1.04 14.65
N LEU A 561 12.54 0.80 14.63
CA LEU A 561 11.93 -0.22 13.77
C LEU A 561 11.63 0.27 12.34
N THR A 562 11.62 1.58 12.08
CA THR A 562 11.36 2.15 10.75
C THR A 562 12.56 2.88 10.13
N SER A 563 13.59 3.24 10.91
CA SER A 563 14.71 4.01 10.38
C SER A 563 15.86 3.12 9.88
N THR A 564 16.12 3.24 8.59
CA THR A 564 17.39 2.87 7.94
C THR A 564 18.54 3.82 8.32
N ILE A 565 18.23 5.01 8.85
CA ILE A 565 19.20 6.05 9.19
C ILE A 565 19.83 5.78 10.57
N ASN A 566 21.14 6.07 10.67
CA ASN A 566 22.02 5.84 11.83
C ASN A 566 22.36 4.35 12.11
N ALA A 567 23.33 3.85 11.33
CA ALA A 567 24.04 2.59 11.53
C ALA A 567 24.89 2.58 12.82
N GLN A 568 24.24 2.50 13.99
CA GLN A 568 24.91 2.14 15.24
C GLN A 568 25.11 0.61 15.31
N PRO A 569 26.27 0.10 15.77
CA PRO A 569 26.55 -1.35 15.86
C PRO A 569 25.49 -2.19 16.60
N GLY A 570 24.72 -1.60 17.53
CA GLY A 570 23.63 -2.27 18.24
C GLY A 570 22.30 -2.40 17.48
N ARG A 571 22.12 -1.77 16.31
CA ARG A 571 20.79 -1.65 15.64
C ARG A 571 20.54 -2.65 14.51
N PHE A 572 21.56 -3.37 14.05
CA PHE A 572 21.50 -4.34 12.93
C PHE A 572 20.59 -5.59 13.13
N GLY A 573 19.69 -5.61 14.13
CA GLY A 573 18.75 -6.73 14.36
C GLY A 573 17.44 -6.64 13.57
N ILE A 574 17.17 -5.53 12.89
CA ILE A 574 15.90 -5.24 12.18
C ILE A 574 15.60 -6.33 11.15
N ASN A 575 16.46 -6.53 10.14
CA ASN A 575 16.22 -7.51 9.07
C ASN A 575 16.12 -8.95 9.60
N SER A 576 16.80 -9.28 10.70
CA SER A 576 16.67 -10.58 11.35
C SER A 576 15.29 -10.75 11.99
N ALA A 577 14.79 -9.74 12.70
CA ALA A 577 13.42 -9.71 13.22
C ALA A 577 12.35 -9.83 12.11
N ILE A 578 12.63 -9.39 10.87
CA ILE A 578 11.75 -9.58 9.69
C ILE A 578 11.53 -11.07 9.42
N LEU A 579 12.63 -11.79 9.13
CA LEU A 579 12.55 -13.23 8.86
C LEU A 579 11.90 -13.96 10.04
N CYS A 580 12.35 -13.64 11.25
CA CYS A 580 11.89 -14.33 12.44
C CYS A 580 10.37 -14.17 12.67
N HIS A 581 9.82 -12.97 12.53
CA HIS A 581 8.38 -12.75 12.68
C HIS A 581 7.57 -13.47 11.59
N SER A 582 8.06 -13.46 10.34
CA SER A 582 7.41 -14.13 9.21
C SER A 582 7.42 -15.65 9.36
N ILE A 583 8.55 -16.26 9.73
CA ILE A 583 8.63 -17.72 9.98
C ILE A 583 7.81 -18.11 11.21
N ALA A 584 7.76 -17.29 12.26
CA ALA A 584 6.94 -17.56 13.43
C ALA A 584 5.44 -17.59 13.07
N LEU A 585 4.99 -16.66 12.23
CA LEU A 585 3.61 -16.64 11.74
C LEU A 585 3.30 -17.85 10.84
N LEU A 586 4.21 -18.22 9.93
CA LEU A 586 4.05 -19.43 9.11
C LEU A 586 4.02 -20.71 9.96
N ARG A 587 4.83 -20.80 11.03
CA ARG A 587 4.82 -21.96 11.93
C ARG A 587 3.52 -22.05 12.74
N VAL A 588 2.96 -20.93 13.18
CA VAL A 588 1.61 -20.88 13.80
C VAL A 588 0.55 -21.38 12.83
N LEU A 589 0.59 -20.91 11.57
CA LEU A 589 -0.36 -21.34 10.53
C LEU A 589 -0.23 -22.85 10.25
N GLU A 590 0.98 -23.40 10.20
CA GLU A 590 1.24 -24.83 10.00
C GLU A 590 0.77 -25.68 11.20
N GLN A 591 1.20 -25.35 12.42
CA GLN A 591 1.06 -26.24 13.58
C GLN A 591 -0.25 -26.05 14.36
N ASP A 592 -0.69 -24.81 14.57
CA ASP A 592 -1.89 -24.51 15.36
C ASP A 592 -3.17 -24.47 14.50
N PHE A 593 -3.04 -24.31 13.18
CA PHE A 593 -4.18 -24.19 12.25
C PHE A 593 -4.15 -25.14 11.04
N GLY A 594 -3.12 -25.98 10.90
CA GLY A 594 -3.06 -27.04 9.89
C GLY A 594 -2.89 -26.56 8.44
N PHE A 595 -2.37 -25.36 8.22
CA PHE A 595 -2.15 -24.83 6.87
C PHE A 595 -0.90 -25.42 6.21
N ASP A 596 -1.05 -25.86 4.96
CA ASP A 596 0.02 -26.41 4.13
C ASP A 596 0.95 -25.30 3.62
N ILE A 597 1.89 -24.86 4.47
CA ILE A 597 2.86 -23.80 4.14
C ILE A 597 3.90 -24.20 3.08
N LYS A 598 3.99 -25.49 2.72
CA LYS A 598 4.99 -26.04 1.79
C LYS A 598 4.83 -25.54 0.35
N LYS A 599 3.70 -24.88 0.04
CA LYS A 599 3.42 -24.19 -1.22
C LYS A 599 3.98 -22.77 -1.29
N PHE A 600 4.45 -22.22 -0.17
CA PHE A 600 4.88 -20.83 -0.04
C PHE A 600 6.33 -20.68 0.46
N ALA A 601 6.98 -21.79 0.81
CA ALA A 601 8.38 -21.82 1.24
C ALA A 601 9.07 -23.08 0.69
N THR A 602 10.22 -22.91 0.04
CA THR A 602 11.00 -24.00 -0.55
C THR A 602 11.51 -24.99 0.49
N GLY A 603 11.81 -24.51 1.71
CA GLY A 603 12.48 -25.27 2.75
C GLY A 603 13.96 -25.57 2.43
N SER A 604 14.58 -24.78 1.54
CA SER A 604 15.96 -24.98 1.05
C SER A 604 17.06 -24.60 2.04
N ILE A 605 16.74 -23.96 3.16
CA ILE A 605 17.71 -23.48 4.16
C ILE A 605 17.11 -23.60 5.56
N SER A 606 17.95 -23.81 6.58
CA SER A 606 17.50 -23.80 7.98
C SER A 606 17.17 -22.39 8.47
N LEU A 607 16.35 -22.28 9.52
CA LEU A 607 16.06 -20.99 10.15
C LEU A 607 17.34 -20.35 10.74
N VAL A 608 18.17 -21.17 11.40
CA VAL A 608 19.45 -20.78 12.02
C VAL A 608 20.45 -20.23 11.00
N ASP A 609 20.51 -20.81 9.80
CA ASP A 609 21.42 -20.33 8.76
C ASP A 609 20.87 -19.09 8.07
N ALA A 610 19.57 -19.09 7.73
CA ALA A 610 18.91 -17.95 7.12
C ALA A 610 18.97 -16.68 8.00
N ILE A 611 18.74 -16.80 9.31
CA ILE A 611 18.79 -15.66 10.23
C ILE A 611 20.22 -15.07 10.34
N ARG A 612 21.25 -15.94 10.27
CA ARG A 612 22.67 -15.55 10.27
C ARG A 612 23.11 -14.91 8.95
N LEU A 613 22.77 -15.49 7.80
CA LEU A 613 23.02 -14.90 6.48
C LEU A 613 22.38 -13.52 6.34
N VAL A 614 21.14 -13.37 6.81
CA VAL A 614 20.42 -12.09 6.81
C VAL A 614 21.15 -11.03 7.63
N ARG A 615 21.64 -11.41 8.82
CA ARG A 615 22.42 -10.52 9.68
C ARG A 615 23.74 -10.13 9.02
N LEU A 616 24.49 -11.10 8.49
CA LEU A 616 25.76 -10.87 7.80
C LEU A 616 25.58 -9.96 6.58
N ARG A 617 24.58 -10.22 5.73
CA ARG A 617 24.25 -9.38 4.57
C ARG A 617 23.96 -7.94 4.99
N GLY A 618 23.19 -7.74 6.07
CA GLY A 618 22.89 -6.42 6.60
C GLY A 618 24.13 -5.65 7.04
N GLU A 619 25.06 -6.31 7.74
CA GLU A 619 26.33 -5.68 8.12
C GLU A 619 27.27 -5.45 6.93
N ALA A 620 27.34 -6.39 5.99
CA ALA A 620 28.22 -6.33 4.83
C ALA A 620 27.85 -5.16 3.91
N MET A 621 26.56 -5.05 3.51
CA MET A 621 26.08 -3.94 2.68
C MET A 621 26.32 -2.57 3.35
N GLN A 622 26.17 -2.47 4.67
CA GLN A 622 26.41 -1.21 5.39
C GLN A 622 27.91 -0.87 5.52
N LYS A 623 28.80 -1.88 5.58
CA LYS A 623 30.26 -1.68 5.57
C LYS A 623 30.75 -1.13 4.21
N SER A 624 30.18 -1.62 3.10
CA SER A 624 30.58 -1.20 1.73
C SER A 624 30.35 0.27 1.39
N VAL A 625 29.46 0.96 2.13
CA VAL A 625 29.08 2.37 1.86
C VAL A 625 29.69 3.40 2.81
N ASN A 626 30.48 2.96 3.80
CA ASN A 626 31.06 3.86 4.78
C ASN A 626 31.84 5.01 4.10
N ASN A 627 31.50 6.24 4.49
CA ASN A 627 32.08 7.49 4.00
C ASN A 627 31.84 7.82 2.51
N LYS A 628 30.80 7.25 1.86
CA LYS A 628 30.38 7.63 0.50
C LYS A 628 28.95 8.18 0.47
N ALA A 629 28.72 9.21 -0.35
CA ALA A 629 27.38 9.72 -0.65
C ALA A 629 26.74 8.84 -1.74
N THR A 630 25.62 8.18 -1.39
CA THR A 630 25.00 7.13 -2.21
C THR A 630 23.50 7.28 -2.25
N ALA A 631 22.87 7.00 -3.39
CA ALA A 631 21.43 7.09 -3.57
C ALA A 631 20.85 5.88 -4.30
N MET A 632 19.54 5.68 -4.13
CA MET A 632 18.70 4.96 -5.09
C MET A 632 17.53 5.85 -5.49
N ARG A 633 17.17 5.87 -6.77
CA ARG A 633 16.02 6.63 -7.28
C ARG A 633 15.13 5.77 -8.18
N ALA A 634 13.84 5.70 -7.87
CA ALA A 634 12.85 5.08 -8.74
C ALA A 634 12.51 6.03 -9.89
N LEU A 635 12.68 5.58 -11.13
CA LEU A 635 12.31 6.32 -12.33
C LEU A 635 11.02 5.76 -12.91
N ILE A 636 10.08 6.65 -13.21
CA ILE A 636 8.85 6.30 -13.95
C ILE A 636 9.14 6.52 -15.43
N VAL A 637 9.37 5.42 -16.15
CA VAL A 637 9.68 5.39 -17.58
C VAL A 637 8.43 5.69 -18.39
N THR A 638 8.54 6.60 -19.35
CA THR A 638 7.46 7.00 -20.26
C THR A 638 7.47 6.15 -21.52
N GLY A 639 6.30 5.98 -22.14
CA GLY A 639 6.16 5.20 -23.37
C GLY A 639 6.72 3.78 -23.23
N ASP A 640 7.62 3.42 -24.14
CA ASP A 640 8.36 2.15 -24.12
C ASP A 640 9.89 2.39 -24.16
N TYR A 641 10.35 3.43 -23.45
CA TYR A 641 11.77 3.85 -23.47
C TYR A 641 12.71 3.00 -22.60
N LEU A 642 12.29 1.85 -22.05
CA LEU A 642 13.15 0.98 -21.23
C LEU A 642 14.40 0.57 -22.01
N ASP A 643 14.22 -0.03 -23.19
CA ASP A 643 15.30 -0.56 -24.02
C ASP A 643 16.32 0.56 -24.40
N ALA A 644 15.84 1.79 -24.58
CA ALA A 644 16.67 2.98 -24.84
C ALA A 644 17.39 3.53 -23.59
N ILE A 645 16.81 3.37 -22.40
CA ILE A 645 17.47 3.66 -21.12
C ILE A 645 18.58 2.64 -20.85
N GLU A 646 18.33 1.35 -21.08
CA GLU A 646 19.32 0.28 -20.92
C GLU A 646 20.53 0.47 -21.84
N GLU A 647 20.31 0.87 -23.11
CA GLU A 647 21.39 1.14 -24.06
C GLU A 647 22.20 2.42 -23.71
N LEU A 648 21.53 3.43 -23.16
CA LEU A 648 22.15 4.71 -22.82
C LEU A 648 22.87 4.69 -21.46
N MET A 649 22.40 3.91 -20.48
CA MET A 649 22.97 3.86 -19.12
C MET A 649 24.49 3.66 -19.08
N PRO A 650 25.08 2.64 -19.74
CA PRO A 650 26.53 2.45 -19.75
C PRO A 650 27.31 3.61 -20.37
N ARG A 651 26.68 4.46 -21.19
CA ARG A 651 27.30 5.68 -21.72
C ARG A 651 27.33 6.78 -20.64
N LEU A 652 26.23 6.95 -19.89
CA LEU A 652 26.11 7.94 -18.82
C LEU A 652 27.03 7.64 -17.62
N THR A 653 27.16 6.38 -17.22
CA THR A 653 28.09 5.98 -16.15
C THR A 653 29.54 6.29 -16.53
N ARG A 654 29.92 6.09 -17.80
CA ARG A 654 31.28 6.41 -18.30
C ARG A 654 31.53 7.90 -18.53
N SER A 655 30.48 8.74 -18.66
CA SER A 655 30.66 10.19 -18.80
C SER A 655 30.90 10.92 -17.47
N LEU A 656 30.79 10.25 -16.32
CA LEU A 656 31.20 10.78 -15.01
C LEU A 656 32.27 9.90 -14.34
N PRO A 657 33.56 10.04 -14.71
CA PRO A 657 34.64 9.27 -14.10
C PRO A 657 34.68 9.41 -12.56
N GLY A 658 34.58 8.28 -11.87
CA GLY A 658 34.60 8.20 -10.40
C GLY A 658 33.22 8.19 -9.72
N GLU A 659 32.15 8.47 -10.45
CA GLU A 659 30.76 8.33 -9.98
C GLU A 659 30.16 7.02 -10.49
N VAL A 660 29.10 6.51 -9.85
CA VAL A 660 28.43 5.25 -10.23
C VAL A 660 26.93 5.49 -10.39
N ALA A 661 26.35 4.92 -11.46
CA ALA A 661 24.93 4.87 -11.71
C ALA A 661 24.62 3.60 -12.52
N GLU A 662 23.76 2.74 -11.99
CA GLU A 662 23.39 1.44 -12.59
C GLU A 662 21.90 1.18 -12.36
N ILE A 663 21.28 0.33 -13.20
CA ILE A 663 19.88 -0.10 -13.02
C ILE A 663 19.86 -1.24 -11.99
N ALA A 664 19.37 -0.95 -10.79
CA ALA A 664 19.27 -1.88 -9.68
C ALA A 664 18.06 -2.80 -9.78
N ASN A 665 16.94 -2.29 -10.30
CA ASN A 665 15.70 -3.05 -10.45
C ASN A 665 14.95 -2.62 -11.71
N ILE A 666 14.37 -3.59 -12.42
CA ILE A 666 13.36 -3.38 -13.46
C ILE A 666 12.07 -3.98 -12.92
N ASN A 667 11.20 -3.15 -12.36
CA ASN A 667 9.93 -3.58 -11.74
C ASN A 667 8.84 -3.75 -12.79
N SER A 668 8.89 -2.96 -13.87
CA SER A 668 8.09 -3.08 -15.09
C SER A 668 8.75 -2.32 -16.25
N ARG A 669 8.22 -2.39 -17.47
CA ARG A 669 8.64 -1.51 -18.58
C ARG A 669 8.45 -0.01 -18.29
N THR A 670 7.58 0.33 -17.32
CA THR A 670 7.28 1.72 -16.91
C THR A 670 7.89 2.12 -15.56
N GLN A 671 8.61 1.23 -14.86
CA GLN A 671 9.27 1.55 -13.59
C GLN A 671 10.59 0.79 -13.44
N ILE A 672 11.67 1.55 -13.29
CA ILE A 672 13.00 1.05 -12.93
C ILE A 672 13.51 1.76 -11.68
N VAL A 673 14.60 1.26 -11.11
CA VAL A 673 15.33 1.91 -10.01
C VAL A 673 16.79 2.06 -10.40
N LEU A 674 17.31 3.28 -10.34
CA LEU A 674 18.74 3.56 -10.41
C LEU A 674 19.39 3.48 -9.02
N SER A 675 20.67 3.10 -8.99
CA SER A 675 21.46 2.92 -7.78
C SER A 675 22.93 3.25 -8.02
N GLY A 676 23.62 3.82 -7.02
CA GLY A 676 25.02 4.21 -7.15
C GLY A 676 25.46 5.33 -6.22
N THR A 677 26.40 6.16 -6.66
CA THR A 677 26.73 7.41 -5.97
C THR A 677 25.62 8.42 -6.17
N GLU A 678 25.42 9.32 -5.20
CA GLU A 678 24.33 10.29 -5.23
C GLU A 678 24.34 11.15 -6.51
N LYS A 679 25.50 11.71 -6.87
CA LYS A 679 25.66 12.50 -8.10
C LYS A 679 25.49 11.68 -9.38
N GLY A 680 25.99 10.45 -9.41
CA GLY A 680 25.87 9.58 -10.59
C GLY A 680 24.40 9.27 -10.89
N VAL A 681 23.65 8.89 -9.86
CA VAL A 681 22.21 8.61 -9.95
C VAL A 681 21.41 9.86 -10.32
N GLU A 682 21.75 11.03 -9.76
CA GLU A 682 21.07 12.30 -10.09
C GLU A 682 21.35 12.74 -11.53
N TYR A 683 22.59 12.60 -12.00
CA TYR A 683 22.96 12.90 -13.38
C TYR A 683 22.22 11.99 -14.36
N ALA A 684 22.24 10.67 -14.14
CA ALA A 684 21.52 9.73 -14.99
C ALA A 684 20.01 10.03 -15.03
N ALA A 685 19.39 10.29 -13.87
CA ALA A 685 17.98 10.65 -13.79
C ALA A 685 17.65 11.96 -14.53
N SER A 686 18.47 13.00 -14.40
CA SER A 686 18.25 14.29 -15.09
C SER A 686 18.46 14.20 -16.60
N VAL A 687 19.37 13.34 -17.08
CA VAL A 687 19.53 13.06 -18.51
C VAL A 687 18.31 12.30 -19.07
N PHE A 688 17.74 11.33 -18.36
CA PHE A 688 16.52 10.64 -18.82
C PHE A 688 15.28 11.54 -18.77
N HIS A 689 15.19 12.42 -17.78
CA HIS A 689 14.09 13.37 -17.69
C HIS A 689 14.15 14.42 -18.82
N SER A 690 15.32 15.03 -19.05
CA SER A 690 15.52 15.99 -20.15
C SER A 690 15.40 15.39 -21.56
N LYS A 691 15.58 14.06 -21.70
CA LYS A 691 15.28 13.31 -22.93
C LYS A 691 13.81 12.91 -23.08
N GLY A 692 12.96 13.17 -22.08
CA GLY A 692 11.56 12.74 -22.06
C GLY A 692 11.37 11.23 -21.89
N TYR A 693 12.41 10.48 -21.52
CA TYR A 693 12.36 9.02 -21.29
C TYR A 693 11.77 8.67 -19.91
N THR A 694 11.73 9.63 -18.98
CA THR A 694 11.16 9.43 -17.64
C THR A 694 10.36 10.64 -17.16
N GLY A 695 9.11 10.41 -16.75
CA GLY A 695 8.18 11.45 -16.31
C GLY A 695 8.33 11.88 -14.85
N ARG A 696 8.85 11.00 -13.98
CA ARG A 696 9.22 11.30 -12.58
C ARG A 696 10.48 10.54 -12.17
N SER A 697 11.24 11.12 -11.25
CA SER A 697 12.38 10.51 -10.57
C SER A 697 12.23 10.72 -9.06
N LEU A 698 12.11 9.65 -8.27
CA LEU A 698 11.81 9.71 -6.84
C LEU A 698 12.94 9.11 -5.99
N PRO A 699 13.48 9.82 -4.99
CA PRO A 699 14.48 9.25 -4.08
C PRO A 699 13.87 8.17 -3.18
N LEU A 700 14.62 7.10 -2.94
CA LEU A 700 14.23 6.01 -2.05
C LEU A 700 14.94 6.15 -0.69
N PRO A 701 14.23 6.06 0.45
CA PRO A 701 14.80 6.28 1.79
C PRO A 701 15.60 5.06 2.32
N VAL A 702 16.67 4.70 1.62
CA VAL A 702 17.54 3.55 1.90
C VAL A 702 18.93 3.97 2.41
N SER A 703 19.59 3.13 3.21
CA SER A 703 20.91 3.44 3.81
C SER A 703 22.12 2.98 3.00
N ALA A 704 21.89 2.44 1.79
CA ALA A 704 22.92 1.94 0.87
C ALA A 704 22.35 1.86 -0.57
N PRO A 705 23.20 1.94 -1.61
CA PRO A 705 22.80 1.74 -3.00
C PRO A 705 22.79 0.23 -3.29
N PHE A 706 21.64 -0.42 -3.06
CA PHE A 706 21.50 -1.85 -3.31
C PHE A 706 21.55 -2.16 -4.81
N HIS A 707 21.97 -3.38 -5.16
CA HIS A 707 21.97 -3.91 -6.53
C HIS A 707 22.78 -3.09 -7.57
N CYS A 708 23.88 -2.46 -7.15
CA CYS A 708 24.91 -1.92 -8.05
C CYS A 708 26.32 -2.35 -7.61
N SER A 709 27.33 -2.09 -8.44
CA SER A 709 28.75 -2.43 -8.23
C SER A 709 29.36 -1.92 -6.91
N LEU A 710 28.78 -0.87 -6.29
CA LEU A 710 29.19 -0.44 -4.93
C LEU A 710 28.90 -1.49 -3.84
N MET A 711 28.10 -2.52 -4.14
CA MET A 711 27.83 -3.66 -3.26
C MET A 711 28.84 -4.81 -3.40
N GLU A 712 29.81 -4.76 -4.33
CA GLU A 712 30.75 -5.87 -4.54
C GLU A 712 31.50 -6.30 -3.26
N PRO A 713 31.99 -5.39 -2.38
CA PRO A 713 32.62 -5.81 -1.11
C PRO A 713 31.67 -6.49 -0.13
N ALA A 714 30.35 -6.40 -0.35
CA ALA A 714 29.36 -7.18 0.40
C ALA A 714 29.12 -8.56 -0.25
N ALA A 715 29.28 -8.70 -1.57
CA ALA A 715 29.28 -9.99 -2.26
C ALA A 715 30.50 -10.83 -1.87
N GLU A 716 31.70 -10.22 -1.82
CA GLU A 716 32.95 -10.84 -1.35
C GLU A 716 32.80 -11.44 0.07
N ILE A 717 32.11 -10.75 0.98
CA ILE A 717 31.82 -11.23 2.34
C ILE A 717 30.75 -12.33 2.35
N MET A 718 29.75 -12.25 1.47
CA MET A 718 28.62 -13.17 1.44
C MET A 718 28.92 -14.49 0.72
N GLY A 719 29.81 -14.53 -0.27
CA GLY A 719 30.15 -15.74 -1.03
C GLY A 719 30.58 -16.91 -0.14
N PRO A 720 31.69 -16.79 0.61
CA PRO A 720 32.17 -17.84 1.52
C PRO A 720 31.16 -18.22 2.62
N ALA A 721 30.27 -17.29 2.99
CA ALA A 721 29.22 -17.54 3.96
C ALA A 721 28.03 -18.30 3.37
N LEU A 722 27.77 -18.19 2.07
CA LEU A 722 26.78 -18.98 1.33
C LEU A 722 27.33 -20.37 0.98
N ASP A 723 28.61 -20.47 0.57
CA ASP A 723 29.30 -21.73 0.29
C ASP A 723 29.34 -22.67 1.50
N ALA A 724 29.31 -22.11 2.71
CA ALA A 724 29.24 -22.84 3.97
C ALA A 724 27.85 -23.47 4.27
N ILE A 725 26.80 -23.16 3.48
CA ILE A 725 25.42 -23.59 3.76
C ILE A 725 25.03 -24.82 2.94
N SER A 726 24.56 -25.85 3.62
CA SER A 726 24.02 -27.08 3.01
C SER A 726 22.59 -26.87 2.49
N PHE A 727 22.45 -26.17 1.37
CA PHE A 727 21.15 -25.95 0.71
C PHE A 727 20.44 -27.28 0.38
N GLN A 728 19.11 -27.29 0.59
CA GLN A 728 18.24 -28.42 0.27
C GLN A 728 17.44 -28.13 -1.01
N GLU A 729 17.07 -29.18 -1.74
CA GLU A 729 16.30 -29.07 -2.99
C GLU A 729 14.98 -28.29 -2.77
N PRO A 730 14.69 -27.25 -3.58
CA PRO A 730 13.48 -26.46 -3.46
C PRO A 730 12.20 -27.27 -3.70
N LYS A 731 11.27 -27.25 -2.73
CA LYS A 731 9.96 -27.92 -2.85
C LYS A 731 8.96 -27.19 -3.77
N ILE A 732 9.34 -26.01 -4.26
CA ILE A 732 8.65 -25.20 -5.25
C ILE A 732 9.70 -24.58 -6.18
N GLU A 733 9.34 -24.33 -7.44
CA GLU A 733 10.22 -23.68 -8.41
C GLU A 733 10.66 -22.29 -7.93
N VAL A 734 11.95 -21.97 -8.10
CA VAL A 734 12.53 -20.68 -7.73
C VAL A 734 12.89 -19.93 -9.00
N ILE A 735 12.28 -18.78 -9.23
CA ILE A 735 12.71 -17.86 -10.29
C ILE A 735 13.84 -16.98 -9.72
N SER A 736 15.00 -16.94 -10.39
CA SER A 736 16.13 -16.14 -9.91
C SER A 736 16.01 -14.68 -10.31
N ASN A 737 16.19 -13.77 -9.35
CA ASN A 737 16.28 -12.34 -9.56
C ASN A 737 17.49 -11.93 -10.43
N VAL A 738 18.44 -12.83 -10.72
CA VAL A 738 19.63 -12.57 -11.56
C VAL A 738 19.38 -12.95 -13.03
N THR A 739 18.54 -13.96 -13.30
CA THR A 739 18.36 -14.51 -14.65
C THR A 739 16.93 -14.41 -15.18
N ALA A 740 15.97 -13.99 -14.35
CA ALA A 740 14.53 -13.98 -14.60
C ALA A 740 13.97 -15.34 -15.07
N LYS A 741 14.62 -16.44 -14.70
CA LYS A 741 14.32 -17.82 -15.13
C LYS A 741 14.27 -18.77 -13.94
N PRO A 742 13.61 -19.94 -14.08
CA PRO A 742 13.73 -21.04 -13.13
C PRO A 742 15.19 -21.40 -12.86
N VAL A 743 15.52 -21.56 -11.58
CA VAL A 743 16.79 -22.14 -11.13
C VAL A 743 16.68 -23.65 -11.31
N LEU A 744 17.15 -24.13 -12.46
CA LEU A 744 17.44 -25.54 -12.66
C LEU A 744 18.68 -25.89 -11.83
N LEU A 745 18.50 -26.77 -10.84
CA LEU A 745 19.62 -27.43 -10.17
C LEU A 745 20.10 -28.59 -11.05
N ASN A 746 21.41 -28.62 -11.31
CA ASN A 746 22.12 -29.73 -11.96
C ASN A 746 22.84 -30.58 -10.90
#